data_AF-A0AAW1HAY0-F1
#
_entry.id   AF-A0AAW1HAY0-F1
#
_cell.length_a   1.000
_cell.length_b   1.000
_cell.length_c   1.000
_cell.angle_alpha   90.00
_cell.angle_beta   90.00
_cell.angle_gamma   90.00
#
_symmetry.space_group_name_H-M   'P 1'
#
loop_
_entity.id
_entity.type
_entity.pdbx_description
1 polymer ?
#
loop_
_entity_poly.entity_id
_entity_poly.type
_entity_poly.pdbx_seq_one_letter_code
_entity_poly.pdbx_strand_id
1 'polypeptide(L)'
;MSNNDEEDIDEVDLEDFGGDDVDYAHLFVTSKTFKDKNEACDWAKRVAIDNGFHLVKSSNKTAKGSKLPIFYLSCDRGVRRYCGVLKDPEKALRRKTTTRKCNCSFSIKVRQLASGEFYIEPRLDRGKHNHRLTVYQDGRPSCGGFSDEQKEYIKSQMKAQVRPAHIRRGLHIQSPEKPQPKIRQLYNFIFKVRSEERDGRNHAQQMLLLATTAKYVHFTKKNSETDQLTHIFMAHPVGVSLFRTYWYVVLIDSTYKTNKYGLPLVELIGVSPVGKSFTIAYAIMEDESIPSYQWMLERLKSLLPDDSYPNAIVTDRELGLVSTIPLVFPSTRHLLCTWHVDCAVEARLKNAITDDNLVNAILNGYWRKIMHATTNEEVLQVWSELESRHRRPSLISYLNRTWIPHLSKFAKCFTNEVCHMGNTATSRVESAHSNLKKWLGSSTLKLDTIWTRVHALMEGQHVEIRALLEDSRSREVRENFGHQFSLLVGRVSKHAIILMHEEVDRGLSLGAGLKSSCGCVIVKTHGLLCSCKLLELYDMGNRVHIGDIHVFWRTLTYEDSVSIPPSDIDRLNELFDEVRGSDLATIRGVAESIYSQLHPEDEDVEESAVNEARKGRPKRSRNLSAFEHARRKHPASASRSRITSSTKAKTSTTSARNDSNSSGDASGGSGPLEINYMSIPSPFRYGHLIPTAVADYLRGYYDPKPDGHCGFRVLSHALRGIEAAYTSMSGALLNELNDPRYRFIYGIEEYQAHLLEWVLCLTELVGTLIGWTREIALDSPLYTTGPSLSFLLPCSTTTVVG
;
A
#
# COMPACT_ATOMS: atom_id res chain seq x y z
N MET A 1 23.96 -25.08 83.85
CA MET A 1 23.40 -26.12 82.95
C MET A 1 23.24 -25.46 81.60
N SER A 2 23.94 -26.02 80.64
CA SER A 2 24.04 -25.68 79.23
C SER A 2 22.68 -25.60 78.53
N ASN A 3 22.57 -24.71 77.55
CA ASN A 3 22.27 -25.10 76.17
C ASN A 3 22.63 -23.95 75.21
N ASN A 4 23.53 -24.28 74.28
CA ASN A 4 23.77 -23.57 73.04
C ASN A 4 22.52 -23.72 72.16
N ASP A 5 22.11 -22.67 71.47
CA ASP A 5 21.42 -22.78 70.18
C ASP A 5 21.91 -21.62 69.30
N GLU A 6 22.90 -21.96 68.48
CA GLU A 6 23.25 -21.23 67.26
C GLU A 6 22.04 -21.29 66.32
N GLU A 7 21.40 -20.16 66.02
CA GLU A 7 20.48 -20.10 64.88
C GLU A 7 21.33 -20.08 63.60
N ASP A 8 21.54 -21.27 63.06
CA ASP A 8 21.99 -21.55 61.71
C ASP A 8 21.18 -20.70 60.71
N ILE A 9 21.85 -19.75 60.07
CA ILE A 9 21.34 -19.18 58.82
C ILE A 9 21.56 -20.26 57.77
N ASP A 10 20.48 -20.98 57.43
CA ASP A 10 20.46 -21.93 56.32
C ASP A 10 21.23 -21.36 55.12
N GLU A 11 22.35 -22.00 54.82
CA GLU A 11 23.17 -21.75 53.65
C GLU A 11 22.33 -22.15 52.43
N VAL A 12 21.57 -21.21 51.89
CA VAL A 12 20.78 -21.45 50.67
C VAL A 12 21.77 -21.69 49.54
N ASP A 13 21.92 -22.96 49.14
CA ASP A 13 22.67 -23.37 47.96
C ASP A 13 22.28 -22.47 46.77
N LEU A 14 23.15 -21.50 46.48
CA LEU A 14 23.00 -20.66 45.30
C LEU A 14 23.30 -21.57 44.10
N GLU A 15 22.26 -22.02 43.41
CA GLU A 15 22.39 -22.75 42.14
C GLU A 15 23.48 -22.09 41.28
N ASP A 16 24.59 -22.80 41.05
CA ASP A 16 25.72 -22.29 40.28
C ASP A 16 25.37 -22.35 38.78
N PHE A 17 25.22 -21.18 38.17
CA PHE A 17 24.97 -21.04 36.74
C PHE A 17 26.27 -20.85 35.94
N GLY A 18 27.38 -21.41 36.42
CA GLY A 18 28.70 -21.36 35.81
C GLY A 18 29.42 -20.04 36.10
N GLY A 19 29.45 -19.62 37.37
CA GLY A 19 30.37 -18.57 37.84
C GLY A 19 31.83 -18.98 37.64
N ASP A 20 32.73 -18.01 37.59
CA ASP A 20 34.19 -18.22 37.46
C ASP A 20 34.93 -18.16 38.81
N ASP A 21 34.18 -17.97 39.91
CA ASP A 21 34.65 -17.81 41.29
C ASP A 21 35.66 -16.66 41.52
N VAL A 22 35.79 -15.76 40.54
CA VAL A 22 36.66 -14.58 40.63
C VAL A 22 35.96 -13.46 41.42
N ASP A 23 36.69 -12.81 42.32
CA ASP A 23 36.24 -11.61 43.02
C ASP A 23 36.48 -10.38 42.14
N TYR A 24 35.40 -9.77 41.64
CA TYR A 24 35.40 -8.57 40.80
C TYR A 24 35.28 -7.26 41.59
N ALA A 25 35.21 -7.30 42.93
CA ALA A 25 35.12 -6.10 43.77
C ALA A 25 36.38 -5.22 43.67
N HIS A 26 37.54 -5.82 43.41
CA HIS A 26 38.81 -5.11 43.25
C HIS A 26 38.79 -4.10 42.10
N LEU A 27 38.02 -4.34 41.03
CA LEU A 27 37.87 -3.43 39.90
C LEU A 27 37.25 -2.08 40.27
N PHE A 28 36.59 -2.01 41.42
CA PHE A 28 35.90 -0.80 41.92
C PHE A 28 36.65 -0.11 43.05
N VAL A 29 37.87 -0.56 43.39
CA VAL A 29 38.75 0.15 44.32
C VAL A 29 39.28 1.39 43.61
N THR A 30 38.81 2.57 44.02
CA THR A 30 39.26 3.85 43.45
C THR A 30 39.39 4.90 44.54
N SER A 31 40.43 5.75 44.43
CA SER A 31 40.60 6.96 45.24
C SER A 31 39.80 8.15 44.71
N LYS A 32 39.06 7.97 43.60
CA LYS A 32 38.30 9.03 42.93
C LYS A 32 36.99 9.32 43.66
N THR A 33 36.76 10.60 43.96
CA THR A 33 35.46 11.13 44.39
C THR A 33 34.71 11.75 43.21
N PHE A 34 33.38 11.79 43.28
CA PHE A 34 32.49 12.26 42.22
C PHE A 34 31.58 13.37 42.75
N LYS A 35 31.26 14.35 41.90
CA LYS A 35 30.44 15.50 42.30
C LYS A 35 28.95 15.16 42.37
N ASP A 36 28.48 14.30 41.47
CA ASP A 36 27.09 13.82 41.44
C ASP A 36 26.99 12.30 41.60
N LYS A 37 25.86 11.87 42.17
CA LYS A 37 25.48 10.46 42.31
C LYS A 37 25.41 9.76 40.97
N ASN A 38 24.86 10.42 39.93
CA ASN A 38 24.71 9.77 38.63
C ASN A 38 26.07 9.56 37.97
N GLU A 39 26.99 10.52 38.13
CA GLU A 39 28.38 10.40 37.65
C GLU A 39 29.10 9.19 38.27
N ALA A 40 28.99 9.01 39.59
CA ALA A 40 29.53 7.83 40.29
C ALA A 40 28.88 6.52 39.78
N CYS A 41 27.56 6.52 39.60
CA CYS A 41 26.83 5.36 39.08
C CYS A 41 27.25 5.02 37.63
N ASP A 42 27.47 6.02 36.79
CA ASP A 42 27.79 5.83 35.38
C ASP A 42 29.25 5.46 35.17
N TRP A 43 30.16 5.93 36.03
CA TRP A 43 31.52 5.38 36.10
C TRP A 43 31.49 3.90 36.48
N ALA A 44 30.78 3.53 37.55
CA ALA A 44 30.70 2.14 37.99
C ALA A 44 30.06 1.22 36.93
N LYS A 45 29.03 1.68 36.22
CA LYS A 45 28.44 0.90 35.13
C LYS A 45 29.41 0.70 33.96
N ARG A 46 30.25 1.69 33.63
CA ARG A 46 31.26 1.55 32.56
C ARG A 46 32.29 0.49 32.91
N VAL A 47 32.87 0.57 34.11
CA VAL A 47 33.82 -0.44 34.62
C VAL A 47 33.20 -1.84 34.59
N ALA A 48 31.93 -1.99 35.00
CA ALA A 48 31.23 -3.27 34.93
C ALA A 48 31.05 -3.79 33.50
N ILE A 49 30.68 -2.91 32.55
CA ILE A 49 30.48 -3.27 31.14
C ILE A 49 31.77 -3.74 30.50
N ASP A 50 32.87 -3.00 30.72
CA ASP A 50 34.20 -3.33 30.19
C ASP A 50 34.67 -4.71 30.69
N ASN A 51 34.20 -5.13 31.86
CA ASN A 51 34.54 -6.41 32.49
C ASN A 51 33.44 -7.48 32.35
N GLY A 52 32.47 -7.30 31.44
CA GLY A 52 31.60 -8.40 31.02
C GLY A 52 30.26 -8.54 31.78
N PHE A 53 29.89 -7.58 32.64
CA PHE A 53 28.64 -7.63 33.42
C PHE A 53 27.97 -6.26 33.58
N HIS A 54 26.82 -6.21 34.25
CA HIS A 54 26.06 -4.96 34.36
C HIS A 54 25.49 -4.73 35.76
N LEU A 55 25.48 -3.45 36.13
CA LEU A 55 24.97 -2.97 37.41
C LEU A 55 23.60 -2.29 37.27
N VAL A 56 22.71 -2.58 38.22
CA VAL A 56 21.40 -1.95 38.38
C VAL A 56 21.25 -1.37 39.79
N LYS A 57 20.49 -0.27 39.91
CA LYS A 57 20.16 0.33 41.22
C LYS A 57 19.32 -0.66 42.03
N SER A 58 19.79 -1.06 43.21
CA SER A 58 19.19 -2.15 44.00
C SER A 58 18.40 -1.65 45.22
N SER A 59 18.99 -0.79 46.05
CA SER A 59 18.34 -0.22 47.23
C SER A 59 19.00 1.09 47.64
N ASN A 60 18.22 1.94 48.30
CA ASN A 60 18.69 3.17 48.94
C ASN A 60 18.52 2.97 50.45
N LYS A 61 19.58 3.21 51.24
CA LYS A 61 19.53 3.17 52.70
C LYS A 61 20.15 4.44 53.27
N THR A 62 19.82 4.78 54.50
CA THR A 62 20.52 5.81 55.27
C THR A 62 21.53 5.11 56.18
N ALA A 63 22.74 5.65 56.33
CA ALA A 63 23.74 5.04 57.20
C ALA A 63 23.27 5.01 58.67
N LYS A 64 23.46 3.89 59.38
CA LYS A 64 23.19 3.85 60.83
C LYS A 64 24.19 4.80 61.51
N GLY A 65 23.69 5.87 62.12
CA GLY A 65 24.49 6.88 62.83
C GLY A 65 24.84 8.15 62.04
N SER A 66 24.65 8.20 60.71
CA SER A 66 24.79 9.44 59.92
C SER A 66 23.61 9.60 58.96
N LYS A 67 23.01 10.80 58.89
CA LYS A 67 21.87 11.10 58.01
C LYS A 67 22.21 11.08 56.50
N LEU A 68 23.37 10.54 56.11
CA LEU A 68 23.86 10.53 54.74
C LEU A 68 23.33 9.30 53.96
N PRO A 69 22.91 9.48 52.70
CA PRO A 69 22.37 8.41 51.87
C PRO A 69 23.45 7.47 51.35
N ILE A 70 23.11 6.20 51.33
CA ILE A 70 23.88 5.09 50.76
C ILE A 70 23.07 4.50 49.61
N PHE A 71 23.70 4.35 48.45
CA PHE A 71 23.11 3.70 47.29
C PHE A 71 23.82 2.38 47.00
N TYR A 72 23.04 1.34 46.73
CA TYR A 72 23.58 0.04 46.33
C TYR A 72 23.36 -0.19 44.84
N LEU A 73 24.42 -0.60 44.15
CA LEU A 73 24.38 -1.10 42.79
C LEU A 73 24.64 -2.61 42.84
N SER A 74 23.75 -3.43 42.30
CA SER A 74 23.89 -4.88 42.27
C SER A 74 23.95 -5.41 40.85
N CYS A 75 24.42 -6.65 40.69
CA CYS A 75 24.33 -7.35 39.41
C CYS A 75 22.87 -7.37 38.90
N ASP A 76 22.69 -7.19 37.59
CA ASP A 76 21.38 -7.24 36.95
C ASP A 76 20.71 -8.61 37.04
N ARG A 77 21.47 -9.68 37.28
CA ARG A 77 20.96 -11.02 37.60
C ARG A 77 20.78 -11.30 39.11
N GLY A 78 20.88 -10.27 39.95
CA GLY A 78 20.70 -10.36 41.41
C GLY A 78 19.30 -10.74 41.88
N VAL A 79 19.02 -10.61 43.18
CA VAL A 79 17.83 -11.14 43.87
C VAL A 79 16.50 -10.90 43.13
N ARG A 80 15.67 -11.95 43.00
CA ARG A 80 14.23 -11.80 42.67
C ARG A 80 13.52 -11.13 43.84
N ARG A 81 13.10 -9.87 43.68
CA ARG A 81 12.12 -9.32 44.61
C ARG A 81 10.79 -10.02 44.34
N TYR A 82 10.41 -10.97 45.19
CA TYR A 82 9.00 -11.35 45.29
C TYR A 82 8.27 -10.10 45.77
N CYS A 83 7.54 -9.43 44.88
CA CYS A 83 6.56 -8.46 45.31
C CYS A 83 5.44 -9.24 46.01
N GLY A 84 5.54 -9.37 47.33
CA GLY A 84 4.44 -9.83 48.15
C GLY A 84 3.25 -8.90 47.95
N VAL A 85 2.24 -9.39 47.23
CA VAL A 85 0.82 -9.47 47.60
C VAL A 85 0.21 -10.40 46.56
N LEU A 86 -0.39 -11.50 47.01
CA LEU A 86 -1.33 -12.30 46.23
C LEU A 86 -2.46 -11.37 45.75
N LYS A 87 -2.34 -10.83 44.54
CA LYS A 87 -3.48 -10.22 43.84
C LYS A 87 -4.24 -11.35 43.17
N ASP A 88 -5.54 -11.39 43.44
CA ASP A 88 -6.58 -12.28 42.93
C ASP A 88 -6.17 -13.21 41.76
N PRO A 89 -6.36 -14.54 41.92
CA PRO A 89 -6.05 -15.50 40.86
C PRO A 89 -6.85 -15.26 39.56
N GLU A 90 -7.98 -14.53 39.60
CA GLU A 90 -8.80 -14.24 38.40
C GLU A 90 -8.26 -13.12 37.51
N LYS A 91 -7.31 -12.28 37.96
CA LYS A 91 -6.74 -11.17 37.14
C LYS A 91 -5.32 -11.41 36.63
N ALA A 92 -4.77 -12.62 36.77
CA ALA A 92 -3.36 -12.91 36.50
C ALA A 92 -3.10 -13.73 35.22
N LEU A 93 -3.67 -13.35 34.07
CA LEU A 93 -3.15 -13.78 32.75
C LEU A 93 -1.89 -12.99 32.37
N ARG A 94 -0.84 -13.06 33.20
CA ARG A 94 0.51 -12.61 32.79
C ARG A 94 1.25 -13.78 32.14
N ARG A 95 1.81 -13.53 30.95
CA ARG A 95 2.76 -14.45 30.29
C ARG A 95 3.87 -14.81 31.28
N LYS A 96 4.15 -16.12 31.45
CA LYS A 96 5.37 -16.61 32.10
C LYS A 96 6.59 -16.07 31.34
N THR A 97 7.12 -14.93 31.74
CA THR A 97 8.46 -14.50 31.36
C THR A 97 9.45 -15.25 32.24
N THR A 98 10.26 -16.13 31.67
CA THR A 98 11.42 -16.69 32.35
C THR A 98 12.31 -15.54 32.78
N THR A 99 12.39 -15.28 34.09
CA THR A 99 13.21 -14.18 34.62
C THR A 99 14.68 -14.56 34.49
N ARG A 100 15.53 -13.69 33.93
CA ARG A 100 17.01 -13.87 33.86
C ARG A 100 17.72 -13.76 35.22
N LYS A 101 16.96 -13.69 36.32
CA LYS A 101 17.43 -13.46 37.68
C LYS A 101 17.85 -14.81 38.29
N CYS A 102 19.11 -14.91 38.71
CA CYS A 102 19.74 -16.09 39.31
C CYS A 102 20.22 -15.83 40.74
N ASN A 103 19.64 -14.82 41.42
CA ASN A 103 20.00 -14.43 42.78
C ASN A 103 21.50 -14.12 43.00
N CYS A 104 22.17 -13.58 41.97
CA CYS A 104 23.56 -13.16 42.08
C CYS A 104 23.78 -12.20 43.28
N SER A 105 24.77 -12.50 44.11
CA SER A 105 25.10 -11.77 45.34
C SER A 105 25.89 -10.48 45.08
N PHE A 106 26.49 -10.33 43.89
CA PHE A 106 27.37 -9.21 43.55
C PHE A 106 26.73 -7.84 43.80
N SER A 107 27.39 -7.00 44.60
CA SER A 107 26.95 -5.62 44.83
C SER A 107 28.07 -4.70 45.27
N ILE A 108 27.99 -3.43 44.89
CA ILE A 108 28.88 -2.36 45.35
C ILE A 108 28.06 -1.25 46.03
N LYS A 109 28.74 -0.43 46.82
CA LYS A 109 28.13 0.64 47.60
C LYS A 109 28.64 2.00 47.13
N VAL A 110 27.74 2.96 47.01
CA VAL A 110 28.05 4.36 46.73
C VAL A 110 27.65 5.16 47.96
N ARG A 111 28.61 5.77 48.65
CA ARG A 111 28.37 6.60 49.84
C ARG A 111 28.58 8.06 49.52
N GLN A 112 27.78 8.91 50.16
CA GLN A 112 28.03 10.35 50.20
C GLN A 112 28.97 10.67 51.37
N LEU A 113 29.99 11.48 51.12
CA LEU A 113 30.87 12.08 52.12
C LEU A 113 30.19 13.31 52.74
N ALA A 114 30.66 13.73 53.92
CA ALA A 114 30.17 14.95 54.57
C ALA A 114 30.41 16.22 53.73
N SER A 115 31.39 16.18 52.81
CA SER A 115 31.68 17.25 51.83
C SER A 115 30.66 17.35 50.69
N GLY A 116 29.70 16.42 50.60
CA GLY A 116 28.71 16.35 49.52
C GLY A 116 29.12 15.49 48.32
N GLU A 117 30.40 15.15 48.19
CA GLU A 117 30.93 14.28 47.14
C GLU A 117 30.59 12.80 47.37
N PHE A 118 30.61 11.99 46.31
CA PHE A 118 30.32 10.56 46.34
C PHE A 118 31.58 9.73 46.10
N TYR A 119 31.72 8.62 46.81
CA TYR A 119 32.77 7.63 46.54
C TYR A 119 32.18 6.22 46.49
N ILE A 120 32.89 5.32 45.80
CA ILE A 120 32.50 3.93 45.63
C ILE A 120 33.28 3.08 46.62
N GLU A 121 32.55 2.34 47.44
CA GLU A 121 33.08 1.39 48.39
C GLU A 121 32.77 -0.02 47.86
N PRO A 122 33.81 -0.79 47.44
CA PRO A 122 33.63 -2.18 47.05
C PRO A 122 33.23 -3.04 48.25
N ARG A 123 32.42 -4.06 48.00
CA ARG A 123 32.00 -5.02 49.02
C ARG A 123 32.73 -6.34 48.79
N LEU A 124 33.80 -6.56 49.54
CA LEU A 124 34.61 -7.77 49.47
C LEU A 124 33.80 -9.04 49.81
N ASP A 125 32.78 -8.90 50.68
CA ASP A 125 31.84 -9.98 51.02
C ASP A 125 30.88 -10.36 49.88
N ARG A 126 30.79 -9.53 48.83
CA ARG A 126 29.85 -9.66 47.71
C ARG A 126 30.52 -9.35 46.38
N GLY A 127 31.73 -9.84 46.20
CA GLY A 127 32.57 -9.60 45.02
C GLY A 127 32.47 -10.66 43.92
N LYS A 128 31.85 -11.82 44.18
CA LYS A 128 31.77 -12.95 43.24
C LYS A 128 30.45 -13.00 42.46
N HIS A 129 30.50 -13.59 41.27
CA HIS A 129 29.33 -13.86 40.43
C HIS A 129 29.04 -15.37 40.35
N ASN A 130 27.77 -15.76 40.51
CA ASN A 130 27.31 -17.15 40.39
C ASN A 130 26.79 -17.50 38.99
N HIS A 131 27.22 -16.77 37.97
CA HIS A 131 26.81 -16.96 36.59
C HIS A 131 27.92 -16.50 35.65
N ARG A 132 27.99 -17.10 34.45
CA ARG A 132 28.92 -16.66 33.41
C ARG A 132 28.74 -15.18 33.08
N LEU A 133 29.86 -14.45 33.02
CA LEU A 133 29.89 -13.07 32.57
C LEU A 133 29.72 -13.05 31.04
N THR A 134 28.63 -12.47 30.57
CA THR A 134 28.36 -12.37 29.13
C THR A 134 27.56 -11.11 28.88
N VAL A 135 28.20 -10.13 28.24
CA VAL A 135 27.51 -8.97 27.68
C VAL A 135 26.86 -9.42 26.39
N TYR A 136 25.60 -9.85 26.49
CA TYR A 136 24.76 -9.88 25.30
C TYR A 136 24.55 -8.44 24.86
N GLN A 137 25.28 -7.96 23.85
CA GLN A 137 25.02 -6.67 23.21
C GLN A 137 23.57 -6.62 22.69
N ASP A 138 23.04 -7.77 22.27
CA ASP A 138 21.67 -7.90 21.79
C ASP A 138 20.63 -8.08 22.89
N GLY A 139 20.00 -6.96 23.29
CA GLY A 139 18.66 -7.00 23.89
C GLY A 139 18.46 -6.31 25.25
N ARG A 140 19.29 -5.32 25.62
CA ARG A 140 19.03 -4.51 26.82
C ARG A 140 18.24 -3.22 26.53
N PRO A 141 17.28 -2.84 27.40
CA PRO A 141 16.64 -1.53 27.37
C PRO A 141 17.61 -0.36 27.65
N SER A 142 18.59 -0.53 28.55
CA SER A 142 19.56 0.53 28.90
C SER A 142 20.62 0.81 27.84
N CYS A 143 20.86 -0.13 26.91
CA CYS A 143 21.82 0.02 25.81
C CYS A 143 21.12 0.15 24.44
N GLY A 144 19.77 0.21 24.42
CA GLY A 144 18.95 0.06 23.22
C GLY A 144 17.88 1.14 23.05
N GLY A 145 18.12 2.34 23.60
CA GLY A 145 17.34 3.52 23.26
C GLY A 145 17.80 4.06 21.90
N PHE A 146 16.86 4.57 21.09
CA PHE A 146 17.24 5.34 19.91
C PHE A 146 18.01 6.59 20.34
N SER A 147 19.11 6.89 19.66
CA SER A 147 19.78 8.21 19.77
C SER A 147 18.84 9.32 19.28
N ASP A 148 19.11 10.58 19.64
CA ASP A 148 18.21 11.69 19.30
C ASP A 148 18.10 11.89 17.78
N GLU A 149 19.20 11.76 17.04
CA GLU A 149 19.21 11.72 15.57
C GLU A 149 18.32 10.59 15.01
N GLN A 150 18.42 9.38 15.58
CA GLN A 150 17.57 8.25 15.18
C GLN A 150 16.10 8.49 15.50
N LYS A 151 15.79 9.15 16.63
CA LYS A 151 14.41 9.52 16.99
C LYS A 151 13.84 10.51 15.99
N GLU A 152 14.63 11.51 15.59
CA GLU A 152 14.22 12.50 14.59
C GLU A 152 14.02 11.89 13.22
N TYR A 153 14.92 11.00 12.78
CA TYR A 153 14.75 10.20 11.58
C TYR A 153 13.48 9.33 11.65
N ILE A 154 13.24 8.63 12.76
CA ILE A 154 12.00 7.84 12.91
C ILE A 154 10.77 8.75 12.81
N LYS A 155 10.78 9.93 13.44
CA LYS A 155 9.68 10.89 13.35
C LYS A 155 9.46 11.39 11.91
N SER A 156 10.53 11.69 11.16
CA SER A 156 10.40 12.13 9.76
C SER A 156 9.86 11.01 8.87
N GLN A 157 10.34 9.78 9.04
CA GLN A 157 9.84 8.61 8.31
C GLN A 157 8.39 8.25 8.69
N MET A 158 8.01 8.48 9.95
CA MET A 158 6.62 8.34 10.41
C MET A 158 5.70 9.34 9.70
N LYS A 159 6.12 10.61 9.60
CA LYS A 159 5.37 11.63 8.84
C LYS A 159 5.19 11.22 7.38
N ALA A 160 6.26 10.70 6.76
CA ALA A 160 6.24 10.14 5.40
C ALA A 160 5.50 8.79 5.25
N GLN A 161 4.80 8.31 6.28
CA GLN A 161 4.04 7.04 6.29
C GLN A 161 4.86 5.79 5.91
N VAL A 162 6.17 5.79 6.13
CA VAL A 162 7.05 4.67 5.80
C VAL A 162 6.76 3.48 6.71
N ARG A 163 6.72 2.28 6.13
CA ARG A 163 6.46 1.04 6.89
C ARG A 163 7.56 0.85 7.95
N PRO A 164 7.23 0.46 9.20
CA PRO A 164 8.22 0.28 10.27
C PRO A 164 9.38 -0.67 9.90
N ALA A 165 9.12 -1.68 9.07
CA ALA A 165 10.17 -2.57 8.57
C ALA A 165 11.21 -1.84 7.70
N HIS A 166 10.77 -0.88 6.87
CA HIS A 166 11.64 -0.05 6.04
C HIS A 166 12.35 1.03 6.86
N ILE A 167 11.68 1.65 7.84
CA ILE A 167 12.33 2.57 8.80
C ILE A 167 13.49 1.85 9.49
N ARG A 168 13.27 0.62 9.97
CA ARG A 168 14.31 -0.20 10.60
C ARG A 168 15.47 -0.49 9.65
N ARG A 169 15.21 -0.76 8.37
CA ARG A 169 16.26 -0.96 7.36
C ARG A 169 17.04 0.34 7.12
N GLY A 170 16.36 1.47 6.99
CA GLY A 170 17.02 2.77 6.81
C GLY A 170 17.91 3.15 8.00
N LEU A 171 17.46 2.89 9.23
CA LEU A 171 18.27 3.09 10.44
C LEU A 171 19.58 2.28 10.44
N HIS A 172 19.56 1.08 9.86
CA HIS A 172 20.77 0.27 9.72
C HIS A 172 21.71 0.79 8.64
N ILE A 173 21.16 1.28 7.51
CA ILE A 173 21.97 1.84 6.42
C ILE A 173 22.67 3.13 6.88
N GLN A 174 21.99 3.99 7.64
CA GLN A 174 22.55 5.24 8.17
C GLN A 174 23.53 5.03 9.35
N SER A 175 23.47 3.89 10.03
CA SER A 175 24.33 3.60 11.18
C SER A 175 24.73 2.12 11.21
N PRO A 176 25.56 1.67 10.24
CA PRO A 176 25.96 0.27 10.13
C PRO A 176 26.78 -0.21 11.33
N GLU A 177 27.46 0.71 12.03
CA GLU A 177 28.23 0.41 13.24
C GLU A 177 27.37 0.12 14.48
N LYS A 178 26.08 0.50 14.46
CA LYS A 178 25.16 0.25 15.58
C LYS A 178 24.35 -1.03 15.33
N PRO A 179 24.14 -1.87 16.37
CA PRO A 179 23.34 -3.08 16.24
C PRO A 179 21.90 -2.74 15.83
N GLN A 180 21.32 -3.54 14.94
CA GLN A 180 19.98 -3.28 14.41
C GLN A 180 18.94 -3.23 15.55
N PRO A 181 18.14 -2.15 15.64
CA PRO A 181 17.11 -2.05 16.66
C PRO A 181 16.05 -3.13 16.43
N LYS A 182 15.58 -3.75 17.51
CA LYS A 182 14.49 -4.73 17.43
C LYS A 182 13.23 -4.00 16.95
N ILE A 183 12.46 -4.64 16.06
CA ILE A 183 11.24 -4.03 15.52
C ILE A 183 10.25 -3.60 16.62
N ARG A 184 10.24 -4.32 17.75
CA ARG A 184 9.43 -3.99 18.92
C ARG A 184 9.84 -2.67 19.59
N GLN A 185 11.12 -2.33 19.61
CA GLN A 185 11.59 -1.03 20.13
C GLN A 185 11.06 0.10 19.25
N LEU A 186 11.10 -0.09 17.92
CA LEU A 186 10.54 0.86 16.97
C LEU A 186 9.02 1.02 17.17
N TYR A 187 8.26 -0.07 17.27
CA TYR A 187 6.82 0.01 17.54
C TYR A 187 6.50 0.70 18.88
N ASN A 188 7.28 0.43 19.93
CA ASN A 188 7.09 1.08 21.23
C ASN A 188 7.38 2.59 21.16
N PHE A 189 8.42 3.00 20.41
CA PHE A 189 8.75 4.41 20.22
C PHE A 189 7.68 5.13 19.39
N ILE A 190 7.26 4.53 18.26
CA ILE A 190 6.14 5.03 17.45
C ILE A 190 4.87 5.20 18.31
N PHE A 191 4.57 4.19 19.13
CA PHE A 191 3.43 4.25 20.04
C PHE A 191 3.56 5.38 21.06
N LYS A 192 4.76 5.60 21.61
CA LYS A 192 5.04 6.69 22.55
C LYS A 192 4.82 8.05 21.90
N VAL A 193 5.41 8.29 20.73
CA VAL A 193 5.26 9.55 19.98
C VAL A 193 3.79 9.83 19.69
N ARG A 194 3.05 8.84 19.16
CA ARG A 194 1.60 9.00 18.91
C ARG A 194 0.78 9.19 20.18
N SER A 195 1.23 8.66 21.32
CA SER A 195 0.54 8.86 22.59
C SER A 195 0.77 10.25 23.14
N GLU A 196 1.96 10.81 22.94
CA GLU A 196 2.28 12.20 23.26
C GLU A 196 1.46 13.14 22.34
N GLU A 197 1.32 12.84 21.05
CA GLU A 197 0.49 13.62 20.10
C GLU A 197 -1.02 13.62 20.43
N ARG A 198 -1.53 12.51 20.99
CA ARG A 198 -2.93 12.40 21.40
C ARG A 198 -3.28 13.22 22.62
N ASP A 199 -2.29 13.54 23.47
CA ASP A 199 -2.51 14.35 24.68
C ASP A 199 -3.73 13.92 25.52
N GLY A 200 -3.85 12.61 25.75
CA GLY A 200 -4.97 12.02 26.52
C GLY A 200 -6.24 11.72 25.71
N ARG A 201 -6.37 12.21 24.47
CA ARG A 201 -7.53 11.93 23.59
C ARG A 201 -7.60 10.45 23.18
N ASN A 202 -8.83 9.97 22.96
CA ASN A 202 -9.06 8.66 22.35
C ASN A 202 -8.79 8.70 20.82
N HIS A 203 -8.80 7.55 20.13
CA HIS A 203 -8.45 7.51 18.71
C HIS A 203 -9.52 8.13 17.79
N ALA A 204 -10.78 8.17 18.22
CA ALA A 204 -11.87 8.81 17.47
C ALA A 204 -11.76 10.34 17.59
N GLN A 205 -11.66 10.86 18.81
CA GLN A 205 -11.41 12.27 19.11
C GLN A 205 -10.15 12.79 18.41
N GLN A 206 -9.05 12.02 18.43
CA GLN A 206 -7.84 12.38 17.70
C GLN A 206 -8.10 12.52 16.20
N MET A 207 -8.86 11.59 15.61
CA MET A 207 -9.19 11.64 14.19
C MET A 207 -10.03 12.85 13.85
N LEU A 208 -11.03 13.19 14.67
CA LEU A 208 -11.89 14.34 14.46
C LEU A 208 -11.10 15.65 14.57
N LEU A 209 -10.23 15.78 15.59
CA LEU A 209 -9.33 16.93 15.70
C LEU A 209 -8.44 17.09 14.46
N LEU A 210 -7.87 15.98 13.96
CA LEU A 210 -7.04 16.00 12.75
C LEU A 210 -7.85 16.40 11.51
N ALA A 211 -9.09 15.89 11.39
CA ALA A 211 -10.01 16.24 10.32
C ALA A 211 -10.35 17.73 10.34
N THR A 212 -10.72 18.29 11.50
CA THR A 212 -10.99 19.73 11.68
C THR A 212 -9.76 20.57 11.35
N THR A 213 -8.58 20.17 11.85
CA THR A 213 -7.30 20.88 11.60
C THR A 213 -6.97 20.91 10.11
N ALA A 214 -7.23 19.81 9.40
CA ALA A 214 -7.05 19.68 7.96
C ALA A 214 -8.24 20.19 7.13
N LYS A 215 -9.24 20.84 7.77
CA LYS A 215 -10.44 21.41 7.14
C LYS A 215 -11.27 20.39 6.33
N TYR A 216 -11.36 19.16 6.82
CA TYR A 216 -12.26 18.17 6.25
C TYR A 216 -13.71 18.58 6.47
N VAL A 217 -14.57 18.22 5.52
CA VAL A 217 -16.01 18.15 5.77
C VAL A 217 -16.27 16.78 6.35
N HIS A 218 -16.63 16.71 7.63
CA HIS A 218 -16.92 15.45 8.29
C HIS A 218 -18.29 15.44 8.95
N PHE A 219 -18.88 14.26 9.03
CA PHE A 219 -20.13 14.02 9.74
C PHE A 219 -20.00 12.77 10.59
N THR A 220 -20.51 12.81 11.80
CA THR A 220 -20.53 11.66 12.70
C THR A 220 -21.97 11.28 13.06
N LYS A 221 -22.17 10.02 13.42
CA LYS A 221 -23.42 9.52 13.99
C LYS A 221 -23.08 8.62 15.17
N LYS A 222 -23.78 8.84 16.28
CA LYS A 222 -23.64 8.03 17.49
C LYS A 222 -24.87 7.16 17.73
N ASN A 223 -24.68 6.13 18.54
CA ASN A 223 -25.79 5.40 19.13
C ASN A 223 -26.31 6.17 20.35
N SER A 224 -27.60 6.48 20.37
CA SER A 224 -28.24 7.25 21.45
C SER A 224 -28.19 6.60 22.83
N GLU A 225 -28.01 5.28 22.92
CA GLU A 225 -27.99 4.55 24.19
C GLU A 225 -26.58 4.36 24.75
N THR A 226 -25.57 4.22 23.88
CA THR A 226 -24.20 3.86 24.28
C THR A 226 -23.18 4.96 24.05
N ASP A 227 -23.58 6.06 23.41
CA ASP A 227 -22.73 7.16 22.89
C ASP A 227 -21.56 6.69 22.00
N GLN A 228 -21.62 5.45 21.52
CA GLN A 228 -20.60 4.89 20.65
C GLN A 228 -20.74 5.43 19.24
N LEU A 229 -19.61 5.76 18.64
CA LEU A 229 -19.54 6.19 17.25
C LEU A 229 -19.91 5.03 16.31
N THR A 230 -21.00 5.18 15.56
CA THR A 230 -21.51 4.18 14.63
C THR A 230 -21.14 4.51 13.19
N HIS A 231 -21.23 5.79 12.81
CA HIS A 231 -20.94 6.24 11.44
C HIS A 231 -20.02 7.45 11.44
N ILE A 232 -19.13 7.49 10.46
CA ILE A 232 -18.16 8.56 10.23
C ILE A 232 -18.10 8.76 8.73
N PHE A 233 -18.30 9.98 8.26
CA PHE A 233 -18.12 10.38 6.88
C PHE A 233 -17.04 11.45 6.84
N MET A 234 -16.08 11.32 5.93
CA MET A 234 -14.91 12.19 5.84
C MET A 234 -14.66 12.56 4.38
N ALA A 235 -14.71 13.86 4.07
CA ALA A 235 -14.40 14.39 2.75
C ALA A 235 -13.27 15.43 2.84
N HIS A 236 -12.20 15.19 2.10
CA HIS A 236 -11.06 16.12 2.03
C HIS A 236 -11.46 17.38 1.23
N PRO A 237 -11.08 18.60 1.62
CA PRO A 237 -11.49 19.83 0.94
C PRO A 237 -11.19 19.86 -0.58
N VAL A 238 -9.98 19.43 -0.97
CA VAL A 238 -9.63 19.26 -2.40
C VAL A 238 -10.48 18.17 -3.08
N GLY A 239 -10.79 17.06 -2.40
CA GLY A 239 -11.69 16.01 -2.92
C GLY A 239 -13.11 16.52 -3.14
N VAL A 240 -13.61 17.39 -2.24
CA VAL A 240 -14.90 18.09 -2.39
C VAL A 240 -14.85 19.04 -3.59
N SER A 241 -13.77 19.80 -3.75
CA SER A 241 -13.61 20.75 -4.86
C SER A 241 -13.54 20.05 -6.21
N LEU A 242 -12.79 18.95 -6.29
CA LEU A 242 -12.78 18.04 -7.43
C LEU A 242 -14.18 17.47 -7.71
N PHE A 243 -14.91 17.05 -6.67
CA PHE A 243 -16.25 16.47 -6.84
C PHE A 243 -17.26 17.50 -7.35
N ARG A 244 -17.26 18.72 -6.80
CA ARG A 244 -18.11 19.83 -7.29
C ARG A 244 -17.81 20.21 -8.73
N THR A 245 -16.57 20.03 -9.17
CA THR A 245 -16.16 20.27 -10.56
C THR A 245 -16.50 19.09 -11.48
N TYR A 246 -16.33 17.87 -11.00
CA TYR A 246 -16.40 16.62 -11.77
C TYR A 246 -17.44 15.65 -11.19
N TRP A 247 -18.68 16.10 -11.03
CA TRP A 247 -19.76 15.36 -10.35
C TRP A 247 -20.40 14.24 -11.18
N TYR A 248 -20.04 14.09 -12.46
CA TYR A 248 -20.75 13.25 -13.44
C TYR A 248 -20.82 11.76 -13.09
N VAL A 249 -19.77 11.20 -12.49
CA VAL A 249 -19.68 9.76 -12.23
C VAL A 249 -19.13 9.51 -10.83
N VAL A 250 -19.85 8.72 -10.06
CA VAL A 250 -19.40 8.26 -8.74
C VAL A 250 -19.33 6.74 -8.72
N LEU A 251 -18.22 6.22 -8.22
CA LEU A 251 -18.01 4.80 -8.01
C LEU A 251 -18.04 4.54 -6.50
N ILE A 252 -18.82 3.54 -6.07
CA ILE A 252 -18.99 3.20 -4.66
C ILE A 252 -18.65 1.73 -4.47
N ASP A 253 -17.79 1.47 -3.50
CA ASP A 253 -17.46 0.10 -3.11
C ASP A 253 -17.08 0.03 -1.63
N SER A 254 -17.38 -1.11 -1.01
CA SER A 254 -17.19 -1.36 0.41
C SER A 254 -16.10 -2.40 0.64
N THR A 255 -15.20 -2.09 1.56
CA THR A 255 -14.12 -2.98 1.97
C THR A 255 -14.17 -3.29 3.45
N TYR A 256 -13.97 -4.57 3.78
CA TYR A 256 -13.91 -5.09 5.14
C TYR A 256 -12.48 -5.31 5.61
N LYS A 257 -12.31 -5.50 6.93
CA LYS A 257 -11.02 -5.84 7.57
C LYS A 257 -9.95 -4.79 7.32
N THR A 258 -10.31 -3.51 7.39
CA THR A 258 -9.39 -2.38 7.28
C THR A 258 -9.07 -1.79 8.65
N ASN A 259 -9.99 -1.94 9.61
CA ASN A 259 -9.90 -1.35 10.94
C ASN A 259 -10.06 -2.39 12.07
N LYS A 260 -9.56 -2.07 13.26
CA LYS A 260 -9.61 -2.95 14.45
C LYS A 260 -11.04 -3.27 14.93
N TYR A 261 -12.02 -2.48 14.53
CA TYR A 261 -13.42 -2.56 14.97
C TYR A 261 -14.24 -3.53 14.10
N GLY A 262 -13.72 -3.89 12.93
CA GLY A 262 -14.45 -4.74 11.98
C GLY A 262 -15.54 -4.00 11.19
N LEU A 263 -15.58 -2.66 11.28
CA LEU A 263 -16.56 -1.83 10.60
C LEU A 263 -16.31 -1.77 9.08
N PRO A 264 -17.35 -1.84 8.22
CA PRO A 264 -17.24 -1.51 6.81
C PRO A 264 -16.58 -0.15 6.57
N LEU A 265 -15.59 -0.12 5.66
CA LEU A 265 -15.03 1.11 5.12
C LEU A 265 -15.48 1.24 3.67
N VAL A 266 -16.29 2.25 3.37
CA VAL A 266 -16.81 2.55 2.03
C VAL A 266 -16.00 3.68 1.43
N GLU A 267 -15.52 3.50 0.20
CA GLU A 267 -14.86 4.56 -0.55
C GLU A 267 -15.81 5.12 -1.62
N LEU A 268 -15.87 6.44 -1.70
CA LEU A 268 -16.62 7.18 -2.71
C LEU A 268 -15.60 7.81 -3.66
N ILE A 269 -15.59 7.35 -4.91
CA ILE A 269 -14.53 7.67 -5.87
C ILE A 269 -15.12 8.42 -7.05
N GLY A 270 -14.52 9.55 -7.39
CA GLY A 270 -14.81 10.33 -8.58
C GLY A 270 -13.80 10.06 -9.70
N VAL A 271 -14.10 10.57 -10.89
CA VAL A 271 -13.25 10.46 -12.08
C VAL A 271 -12.93 11.84 -12.61
N SER A 272 -11.65 12.11 -12.81
CA SER A 272 -11.15 13.36 -13.41
C SER A 272 -11.09 13.24 -14.93
N PRO A 273 -11.13 14.37 -15.67
CA PRO A 273 -11.04 14.36 -17.13
C PRO A 273 -9.68 13.90 -17.66
N VAL A 274 -8.65 13.80 -16.81
CA VAL A 274 -7.32 13.25 -17.17
C VAL A 274 -7.26 11.73 -17.01
N GLY A 275 -8.40 11.07 -16.82
CA GLY A 275 -8.47 9.61 -16.74
C GLY A 275 -7.97 9.03 -15.41
N LYS A 276 -7.79 9.87 -14.38
CA LYS A 276 -7.42 9.45 -13.01
C LYS A 276 -8.63 9.44 -12.09
N SER A 277 -8.66 8.51 -11.16
CA SER A 277 -9.65 8.44 -10.09
C SER A 277 -9.18 9.20 -8.86
N PHE A 278 -10.10 9.82 -8.13
CA PHE A 278 -9.82 10.47 -6.85
C PHE A 278 -10.84 10.06 -5.80
N THR A 279 -10.42 9.99 -4.55
CA THR A 279 -11.36 9.78 -3.44
C THR A 279 -12.10 11.08 -3.15
N ILE A 280 -13.42 11.07 -3.33
CA ILE A 280 -14.32 12.18 -2.95
C ILE A 280 -14.41 12.22 -1.43
N ALA A 281 -14.77 11.08 -0.86
CA ALA A 281 -14.97 10.88 0.56
C ALA A 281 -14.83 9.40 0.90
N TYR A 282 -14.68 9.10 2.19
CA TYR A 282 -14.79 7.75 2.70
C TYR A 282 -15.71 7.73 3.92
N ALA A 283 -16.39 6.60 4.11
CA ALA A 283 -17.27 6.40 5.24
C ALA A 283 -16.88 5.14 6.02
N ILE A 284 -16.88 5.23 7.35
CA ILE A 284 -16.82 4.07 8.24
C ILE A 284 -18.21 3.95 8.84
N MET A 285 -18.87 2.80 8.64
CA MET A 285 -20.26 2.60 9.05
C MET A 285 -20.38 1.38 9.95
N GLU A 286 -21.44 1.31 10.74
CA GLU A 286 -21.71 0.17 11.63
C GLU A 286 -22.04 -1.09 10.82
N ASP A 287 -22.84 -0.92 9.77
CA ASP A 287 -23.30 -2.00 8.91
C ASP A 287 -23.56 -1.52 7.47
N GLU A 288 -23.97 -2.46 6.61
CA GLU A 288 -24.36 -2.21 5.21
C GLU A 288 -25.90 -2.21 5.04
N SER A 289 -26.62 -1.73 6.05
CA SER A 289 -28.08 -1.63 5.98
C SER A 289 -28.54 -0.47 5.09
N ILE A 290 -29.81 -0.50 4.69
CA ILE A 290 -30.44 0.57 3.89
C ILE A 290 -30.32 1.94 4.60
N PRO A 291 -30.64 2.08 5.91
CA PRO A 291 -30.46 3.35 6.63
C PRO A 291 -29.02 3.85 6.66
N SER A 292 -28.03 2.96 6.83
CA SER A 292 -26.61 3.32 6.87
C SER A 292 -26.13 3.86 5.52
N TYR A 293 -26.48 3.18 4.43
CA TYR A 293 -26.19 3.68 3.09
C TYR A 293 -26.97 4.95 2.76
N GLN A 294 -28.20 5.10 3.26
CA GLN A 294 -28.98 6.31 3.04
C GLN A 294 -28.31 7.52 3.69
N TRP A 295 -27.92 7.37 4.95
CA TRP A 295 -27.18 8.41 5.67
C TRP A 295 -25.91 8.81 4.91
N MET A 296 -25.12 7.84 4.44
CA MET A 296 -23.90 8.13 3.67
C MET A 296 -24.18 8.86 2.35
N LEU A 297 -25.18 8.40 1.59
CA LEU A 297 -25.55 9.00 0.29
C LEU A 297 -26.13 10.41 0.44
N GLU A 298 -26.88 10.67 1.52
CA GLU A 298 -27.37 12.02 1.86
C GLU A 298 -26.21 12.98 2.14
N ARG A 299 -25.17 12.53 2.86
CA ARG A 299 -23.95 13.35 3.07
C ARG A 299 -23.17 13.56 1.78
N LEU A 300 -23.06 12.55 0.93
CA LEU A 300 -22.47 12.71 -0.41
C LEU A 300 -23.26 13.77 -1.21
N LYS A 301 -24.60 13.72 -1.17
CA LYS A 301 -25.46 14.69 -1.85
C LYS A 301 -25.24 16.11 -1.34
N SER A 302 -25.09 16.30 -0.03
CA SER A 302 -24.83 17.63 0.56
C SER A 302 -23.49 18.27 0.14
N LEU A 303 -22.57 17.50 -0.44
CA LEU A 303 -21.32 18.06 -0.96
C LEU A 303 -21.53 18.77 -2.30
N LEU A 304 -22.59 18.45 -3.04
CA LEU A 304 -22.92 19.05 -4.33
C LEU A 304 -23.79 20.29 -4.15
N PRO A 305 -23.75 21.24 -5.11
CA PRO A 305 -24.74 22.30 -5.19
C PRO A 305 -26.16 21.74 -5.34
N ASP A 306 -27.15 22.55 -4.96
CA ASP A 306 -28.56 22.20 -5.15
C ASP A 306 -28.85 21.83 -6.62
N ASP A 307 -29.74 20.85 -6.81
CA ASP A 307 -30.14 20.29 -8.11
C ASP A 307 -29.06 19.59 -8.96
N SER A 308 -27.85 19.40 -8.43
CA SER A 308 -26.78 18.64 -9.11
C SER A 308 -26.87 17.13 -8.81
N TYR A 309 -27.05 16.30 -9.84
CA TYR A 309 -27.14 14.84 -9.73
C TYR A 309 -26.13 14.16 -10.66
N PRO A 310 -25.28 13.22 -10.18
CA PRO A 310 -24.42 12.43 -11.06
C PRO A 310 -25.19 11.79 -12.20
N ASN A 311 -24.58 11.71 -13.39
CA ASN A 311 -25.16 10.99 -14.52
C ASN A 311 -25.24 9.49 -14.21
N ALA A 312 -24.19 8.96 -13.58
CA ALA A 312 -24.12 7.56 -13.20
C ALA A 312 -23.49 7.35 -11.81
N ILE A 313 -24.07 6.42 -11.06
CA ILE A 313 -23.44 5.81 -9.89
C ILE A 313 -23.19 4.34 -10.22
N VAL A 314 -21.93 3.90 -10.10
CA VAL A 314 -21.53 2.51 -10.37
C VAL A 314 -21.19 1.84 -9.05
N THR A 315 -21.87 0.73 -8.76
CA THR A 315 -21.60 -0.06 -7.55
C THR A 315 -21.48 -1.56 -7.88
N ASP A 316 -21.05 -2.35 -6.91
CA ASP A 316 -21.32 -3.79 -6.96
C ASP A 316 -22.83 -4.08 -6.74
N ARG A 317 -23.23 -5.35 -6.73
CA ARG A 317 -24.63 -5.72 -6.44
C ARG A 317 -24.89 -5.80 -4.93
N GLU A 318 -24.61 -4.73 -4.20
CA GLU A 318 -25.00 -4.61 -2.81
C GLU A 318 -26.46 -4.14 -2.70
N LEU A 319 -27.30 -4.96 -2.07
CA LEU A 319 -28.75 -4.77 -2.08
C LEU A 319 -29.17 -3.47 -1.37
N GLY A 320 -28.41 -3.08 -0.34
CA GLY A 320 -28.58 -1.79 0.32
C GLY A 320 -28.46 -0.63 -0.66
N LEU A 321 -27.33 -0.52 -1.37
CA LEU A 321 -27.10 0.52 -2.38
C LEU A 321 -28.12 0.45 -3.53
N VAL A 322 -28.48 -0.75 -4.00
CA VAL A 322 -29.51 -0.96 -5.03
C VAL A 322 -30.85 -0.35 -4.64
N SER A 323 -31.20 -0.41 -3.35
CA SER A 323 -32.47 0.08 -2.83
C SER A 323 -32.41 1.57 -2.49
N THR A 324 -31.27 2.03 -1.99
CA THR A 324 -31.12 3.40 -1.47
C THR A 324 -30.81 4.44 -2.55
N ILE A 325 -30.01 4.11 -3.58
CA ILE A 325 -29.62 5.08 -4.62
C ILE A 325 -30.83 5.77 -5.26
N PRO A 326 -31.90 5.06 -5.68
CA PRO A 326 -33.08 5.71 -6.26
C PRO A 326 -33.84 6.64 -5.30
N LEU A 327 -33.68 6.48 -3.99
CA LEU A 327 -34.33 7.32 -2.98
C LEU A 327 -33.60 8.67 -2.82
N VAL A 328 -32.26 8.66 -2.87
CA VAL A 328 -31.43 9.86 -2.66
C VAL A 328 -31.13 10.58 -3.97
N PHE A 329 -30.88 9.82 -5.04
CA PHE A 329 -30.51 10.27 -6.38
C PHE A 329 -31.50 9.71 -7.44
N PRO A 330 -32.75 10.18 -7.47
CA PRO A 330 -33.79 9.63 -8.36
C PRO A 330 -33.49 9.80 -9.86
N SER A 331 -32.81 10.89 -10.24
CA SER A 331 -32.46 11.17 -11.65
C SER A 331 -31.17 10.49 -12.11
N THR A 332 -30.39 9.92 -11.19
CA THR A 332 -29.09 9.32 -11.49
C THR A 332 -29.27 7.88 -11.96
N ARG A 333 -28.55 7.49 -13.02
CA ARG A 333 -28.56 6.10 -13.45
C ARG A 333 -27.67 5.23 -12.56
N HIS A 334 -28.26 4.26 -11.88
CA HIS A 334 -27.53 3.24 -11.15
C HIS A 334 -27.05 2.13 -12.11
N LEU A 335 -25.72 2.01 -12.28
CA LEU A 335 -25.06 0.94 -13.01
C LEU A 335 -24.44 -0.11 -12.07
N LEU A 336 -24.49 -1.38 -12.46
CA LEU A 336 -23.79 -2.45 -11.77
C LEU A 336 -22.46 -2.72 -12.46
N CYS A 337 -21.42 -2.92 -11.67
CA CYS A 337 -20.10 -3.30 -12.17
C CYS A 337 -20.17 -4.60 -12.99
N THR A 338 -19.86 -4.49 -14.28
CA THR A 338 -19.88 -5.63 -15.21
C THR A 338 -18.90 -6.73 -14.81
N TRP A 339 -17.74 -6.38 -14.25
CA TRP A 339 -16.76 -7.36 -13.76
C TRP A 339 -17.30 -8.18 -12.58
N HIS A 340 -17.92 -7.53 -11.60
CA HIS A 340 -18.53 -8.22 -10.46
C HIS A 340 -19.71 -9.09 -10.87
N VAL A 341 -20.49 -8.63 -11.84
CA VAL A 341 -21.58 -9.38 -12.46
C VAL A 341 -21.04 -10.65 -13.13
N ASP A 342 -20.01 -10.54 -13.98
CA ASP A 342 -19.38 -11.69 -14.66
C ASP A 342 -18.78 -12.68 -13.65
N CYS A 343 -18.03 -12.19 -12.66
CA CYS A 343 -17.43 -13.01 -11.60
C CYS A 343 -18.49 -13.78 -10.80
N ALA A 344 -19.63 -13.15 -10.48
CA ALA A 344 -20.68 -13.77 -9.71
C ALA A 344 -21.39 -14.89 -10.50
N VAL A 345 -21.59 -14.70 -11.80
CA VAL A 345 -22.15 -15.72 -12.68
C VAL A 345 -21.16 -16.87 -12.88
N GLU A 346 -19.88 -16.58 -13.17
CA GLU A 346 -18.84 -17.60 -13.28
C GLU A 346 -18.75 -18.45 -12.01
N ALA A 347 -18.74 -17.83 -10.83
CA ALA A 347 -18.70 -18.54 -9.55
C ALA A 347 -19.92 -19.44 -9.36
N ARG A 348 -21.12 -18.99 -9.75
CA ARG A 348 -22.34 -19.81 -9.67
C ARG A 348 -22.26 -21.00 -10.62
N LEU A 349 -21.74 -20.82 -11.83
CA LEU A 349 -21.55 -21.86 -12.82
C LEU A 349 -20.56 -22.93 -12.33
N LYS A 350 -19.38 -22.52 -11.85
CA LYS A 350 -18.36 -23.44 -11.31
C LYS A 350 -18.82 -24.24 -10.09
N ASN A 351 -19.71 -23.67 -9.29
CA ASN A 351 -20.31 -24.39 -8.16
C ASN A 351 -21.40 -25.38 -8.62
N ALA A 352 -22.02 -25.17 -9.78
CA ALA A 352 -23.10 -26.02 -10.28
C ALA A 352 -22.59 -27.09 -11.26
N ILE A 353 -21.59 -26.78 -12.07
CA ILE A 353 -21.08 -27.60 -13.17
C ILE A 353 -19.61 -27.95 -12.86
N THR A 354 -19.27 -29.23 -12.94
CA THR A 354 -17.90 -29.73 -12.73
C THR A 354 -17.04 -29.67 -13.99
N ASP A 355 -17.66 -29.65 -15.17
CA ASP A 355 -16.98 -29.55 -16.46
C ASP A 355 -16.66 -28.09 -16.81
N ASP A 356 -15.38 -27.72 -16.75
CA ASP A 356 -14.89 -26.39 -17.06
C ASP A 356 -15.14 -25.98 -18.54
N ASN A 357 -15.16 -26.93 -19.47
CA ASN A 357 -15.42 -26.64 -20.89
C ASN A 357 -16.86 -26.17 -21.08
N LEU A 358 -17.81 -26.84 -20.42
CA LEU A 358 -19.21 -26.45 -20.42
C LEU A 358 -19.43 -25.11 -19.69
N VAL A 359 -18.72 -24.86 -18.57
CA VAL A 359 -18.75 -23.56 -17.89
C VAL A 359 -18.32 -22.44 -18.84
N ASN A 360 -17.18 -22.63 -19.52
CA ASN A 360 -16.66 -21.65 -20.47
C ASN A 360 -17.58 -21.48 -21.68
N ALA A 361 -18.19 -22.55 -22.19
CA ALA A 361 -19.17 -22.48 -23.27
C ALA A 361 -20.40 -21.67 -22.88
N ILE A 362 -20.89 -21.79 -21.64
CA ILE A 362 -22.03 -20.98 -21.15
C ILE A 362 -21.62 -19.53 -20.95
N LEU A 363 -20.49 -19.32 -20.28
CA LEU A 363 -20.00 -17.99 -19.94
C LEU A 363 -19.67 -17.17 -21.19
N ASN A 364 -18.86 -17.73 -22.10
CA ASN A 364 -18.43 -17.04 -23.32
C ASN A 364 -19.46 -17.14 -24.46
N GLY A 365 -20.15 -18.27 -24.57
CA GLY A 365 -21.06 -18.53 -25.67
C GLY A 365 -22.41 -17.84 -25.55
N TYR A 366 -22.87 -17.54 -24.32
CA TYR A 366 -24.18 -16.96 -24.06
C TYR A 366 -24.12 -15.76 -23.08
N TRP A 367 -23.57 -15.94 -21.87
CA TRP A 367 -23.65 -14.90 -20.83
C TRP A 367 -22.95 -13.60 -21.23
N ARG A 368 -21.69 -13.67 -21.68
CA ARG A 368 -20.95 -12.50 -22.15
C ARG A 368 -21.57 -11.90 -23.42
N LYS A 369 -22.20 -12.70 -24.28
CA LYS A 369 -22.98 -12.18 -25.42
C LYS A 369 -24.18 -11.37 -24.96
N ILE A 370 -24.91 -11.81 -23.93
CA ILE A 370 -26.00 -11.04 -23.32
C ILE A 370 -25.47 -9.71 -22.75
N MET A 371 -24.35 -9.74 -22.02
CA MET A 371 -23.77 -8.51 -21.45
C MET A 371 -23.27 -7.53 -22.52
N HIS A 372 -22.73 -8.04 -23.63
CA HIS A 372 -22.11 -7.24 -24.68
C HIS A 372 -23.00 -6.94 -25.88
N ALA A 373 -24.22 -7.48 -25.90
CA ALA A 373 -25.23 -7.18 -26.90
C ALA A 373 -25.46 -5.67 -27.01
N THR A 374 -25.56 -5.19 -28.25
CA THR A 374 -25.72 -3.77 -28.55
C THR A 374 -27.18 -3.36 -28.64
N THR A 375 -28.07 -4.32 -28.87
CA THR A 375 -29.53 -4.14 -28.95
C THR A 375 -30.26 -5.04 -27.96
N ASN A 376 -31.51 -4.69 -27.64
CA ASN A 376 -32.32 -5.51 -26.74
C ASN A 376 -32.80 -6.80 -27.43
N GLU A 377 -32.99 -6.74 -28.74
CA GLU A 377 -33.36 -7.87 -29.60
C GLU A 377 -32.29 -8.97 -29.56
N GLU A 378 -31.00 -8.60 -29.66
CA GLU A 378 -29.87 -9.51 -29.50
C GLU A 378 -29.88 -10.19 -28.12
N VAL A 379 -30.16 -9.44 -27.05
CA VAL A 379 -30.28 -9.98 -25.69
C VAL A 379 -31.39 -11.04 -25.63
N LEU A 380 -32.58 -10.71 -26.15
CA LEU A 380 -33.73 -11.61 -26.15
C LEU A 380 -33.49 -12.87 -26.97
N GLN A 381 -32.83 -12.74 -28.13
CA GLN A 381 -32.47 -13.87 -28.98
C GLN A 381 -31.50 -14.82 -28.25
N VAL A 382 -30.39 -14.30 -27.73
CA VAL A 382 -29.40 -15.12 -27.02
C VAL A 382 -29.99 -15.73 -25.74
N TRP A 383 -30.86 -15.00 -25.05
CA TRP A 383 -31.57 -15.52 -23.87
C TRP A 383 -32.52 -16.67 -24.23
N SER A 384 -33.29 -16.55 -25.31
CA SER A 384 -34.18 -17.62 -25.79
C SER A 384 -33.41 -18.88 -26.22
N GLU A 385 -32.25 -18.70 -26.87
CA GLU A 385 -31.35 -19.81 -27.20
C GLU A 385 -30.78 -20.48 -25.94
N LEU A 386 -30.40 -19.69 -24.93
CA LEU A 386 -29.91 -20.20 -23.65
C LEU A 386 -31.00 -21.00 -22.92
N GLU A 387 -32.22 -20.48 -22.87
CA GLU A 387 -33.36 -21.11 -22.19
C GLU A 387 -33.77 -22.43 -22.87
N SER A 388 -33.79 -22.47 -24.19
CA SER A 388 -34.19 -23.67 -24.96
C SER A 388 -33.12 -24.77 -24.96
N ARG A 389 -31.83 -24.42 -25.00
CA ARG A 389 -30.74 -25.41 -25.12
C ARG A 389 -30.24 -25.95 -23.78
N HIS A 390 -30.43 -25.24 -22.67
CA HIS A 390 -29.88 -25.67 -21.38
C HIS A 390 -30.81 -26.57 -20.57
N ARG A 391 -30.34 -27.80 -20.33
CA ARG A 391 -31.04 -28.83 -19.54
C ARG A 391 -31.07 -28.59 -18.02
N ARG A 392 -30.71 -27.40 -17.52
CA ARG A 392 -30.59 -27.12 -16.07
C ARG A 392 -31.49 -25.96 -15.66
N PRO A 393 -32.76 -26.23 -15.31
CA PRO A 393 -33.74 -25.21 -14.95
C PRO A 393 -33.32 -24.33 -13.77
N SER A 394 -32.52 -24.88 -12.83
CA SER A 394 -32.04 -24.13 -11.66
C SER A 394 -31.07 -23.00 -11.99
N LEU A 395 -30.27 -23.14 -13.05
CA LEU A 395 -29.37 -22.09 -13.53
C LEU A 395 -30.15 -20.99 -14.23
N ILE A 396 -31.07 -21.35 -15.13
CA ILE A 396 -31.93 -20.41 -15.83
C ILE A 396 -32.79 -19.63 -14.83
N SER A 397 -33.39 -20.32 -13.85
CA SER A 397 -34.15 -19.66 -12.78
C SER A 397 -33.29 -18.70 -11.96
N TYR A 398 -32.04 -19.05 -11.67
CA TYR A 398 -31.11 -18.15 -11.01
C TYR A 398 -30.85 -16.90 -11.84
N LEU A 399 -30.44 -17.04 -13.12
CA LEU A 399 -30.17 -15.90 -13.99
C LEU A 399 -31.42 -15.00 -14.14
N ASN A 400 -32.58 -15.61 -14.38
CA ASN A 400 -33.85 -14.93 -14.57
C ASN A 400 -34.31 -14.16 -13.33
N ARG A 401 -34.11 -14.71 -12.12
CA ARG A 401 -34.50 -14.02 -10.87
C ARG A 401 -33.46 -13.00 -10.40
N THR A 402 -32.19 -13.21 -10.75
CA THR A 402 -31.07 -12.51 -10.12
C THR A 402 -30.54 -11.38 -10.98
N TRP A 403 -30.41 -11.60 -12.29
CA TRP A 403 -29.67 -10.70 -13.17
C TRP A 403 -30.52 -10.12 -14.29
N ILE A 404 -31.43 -10.90 -14.88
CA ILE A 404 -32.34 -10.41 -15.94
C ILE A 404 -33.12 -9.15 -15.52
N PRO A 405 -33.67 -9.02 -14.29
CA PRO A 405 -34.38 -7.81 -13.86
C PRO A 405 -33.47 -6.58 -13.72
N HIS A 406 -32.16 -6.78 -13.75
CA HIS A 406 -31.15 -5.72 -13.63
C HIS A 406 -30.36 -5.51 -14.92
N LEU A 407 -30.78 -6.07 -16.06
CA LEU A 407 -30.09 -5.92 -17.36
C LEU A 407 -29.80 -4.46 -17.71
N SER A 408 -30.76 -3.57 -17.41
CA SER A 408 -30.66 -2.13 -17.64
C SER A 408 -29.52 -1.44 -16.88
N LYS A 409 -28.88 -2.14 -15.93
CA LYS A 409 -27.77 -1.65 -15.12
C LYS A 409 -26.39 -2.11 -15.58
N PHE A 410 -26.27 -3.15 -16.42
CA PHE A 410 -24.95 -3.71 -16.80
C PHE A 410 -24.81 -4.15 -18.26
N ALA A 411 -25.90 -4.40 -18.99
CA ALA A 411 -25.80 -4.81 -20.39
C ALA A 411 -25.54 -3.60 -21.30
N LYS A 412 -24.64 -3.76 -22.28
CA LYS A 412 -24.17 -2.68 -23.15
C LYS A 412 -25.30 -1.95 -23.88
N CYS A 413 -26.32 -2.67 -24.35
CA CYS A 413 -27.49 -2.07 -25.00
C CYS A 413 -28.21 -1.00 -24.15
N PHE A 414 -28.08 -1.05 -22.82
CA PHE A 414 -28.61 -0.03 -21.91
C PHE A 414 -27.53 0.91 -21.38
N THR A 415 -26.34 0.41 -21.03
CA THR A 415 -25.29 1.26 -20.45
C THR A 415 -24.70 2.21 -21.49
N ASN A 416 -24.70 1.85 -22.77
CA ASN A 416 -24.23 2.71 -23.86
C ASN A 416 -25.10 3.97 -24.06
N GLU A 417 -26.29 4.01 -23.47
CA GLU A 417 -27.20 5.18 -23.49
C GLU A 417 -26.93 6.15 -22.33
N VAL A 418 -25.94 5.87 -21.48
CA VAL A 418 -25.65 6.63 -20.26
C VAL A 418 -24.28 7.28 -20.39
N CYS A 419 -24.20 8.57 -20.11
CA CYS A 419 -22.95 9.30 -20.12
C CYS A 419 -22.13 9.02 -18.84
N HIS A 420 -21.47 7.85 -18.82
CA HIS A 420 -20.70 7.33 -17.69
C HIS A 420 -19.18 7.52 -17.82
N MET A 421 -18.71 8.30 -18.80
CA MET A 421 -17.28 8.63 -19.04
C MET A 421 -16.35 7.42 -19.05
N GLY A 422 -16.81 6.30 -19.64
CA GLY A 422 -16.04 5.06 -19.74
C GLY A 422 -16.09 4.14 -18.51
N ASN A 423 -16.89 4.48 -17.48
CA ASN A 423 -16.97 3.72 -16.25
C ASN A 423 -18.21 2.80 -16.21
N THR A 424 -18.04 1.54 -16.63
CA THR A 424 -19.05 0.46 -16.45
C THR A 424 -18.56 -0.68 -15.56
N ALA A 425 -17.27 -0.67 -15.20
CA ALA A 425 -16.66 -1.61 -14.29
C ALA A 425 -16.00 -0.85 -13.13
N THR A 426 -16.04 -1.44 -11.94
CA THR A 426 -15.34 -0.93 -10.76
C THR A 426 -13.86 -1.29 -10.76
N SER A 427 -13.24 -1.65 -11.90
CA SER A 427 -11.79 -1.94 -11.96
C SER A 427 -10.95 -0.80 -11.39
N ARG A 428 -11.37 0.45 -11.65
CA ARG A 428 -10.79 1.66 -11.05
C ARG A 428 -10.94 1.67 -9.53
N VAL A 429 -12.11 1.32 -9.00
CA VAL A 429 -12.33 1.22 -7.56
C VAL A 429 -11.57 0.06 -6.94
N GLU A 430 -11.52 -1.10 -7.58
CA GLU A 430 -10.76 -2.24 -7.10
C GLU A 430 -9.26 -1.92 -7.06
N SER A 431 -8.77 -1.18 -8.05
CA SER A 431 -7.41 -0.64 -8.04
C SER A 431 -7.21 0.35 -6.88
N ALA A 432 -8.17 1.25 -6.65
CA ALA A 432 -8.15 2.21 -5.54
C ALA A 432 -8.20 1.49 -4.18
N HIS A 433 -9.08 0.52 -3.99
CA HIS A 433 -9.18 -0.34 -2.82
C HIS A 433 -7.91 -1.17 -2.59
N SER A 434 -7.33 -1.74 -3.65
CA SER A 434 -6.07 -2.47 -3.57
C SER A 434 -4.94 -1.54 -3.14
N ASN A 435 -4.88 -0.34 -3.70
CA ASN A 435 -3.93 0.69 -3.33
C ASN A 435 -4.14 1.16 -1.89
N LEU A 436 -5.38 1.42 -1.47
CA LEU A 436 -5.74 1.76 -0.10
C LEU A 436 -5.32 0.63 0.85
N LYS A 437 -5.64 -0.64 0.56
CA LYS A 437 -5.24 -1.78 1.41
C LYS A 437 -3.72 -1.92 1.50
N LYS A 438 -3.00 -1.74 0.39
CA LYS A 438 -1.52 -1.71 0.38
C LYS A 438 -0.99 -0.56 1.25
N TRP A 439 -1.63 0.60 1.19
CA TRP A 439 -1.26 1.80 1.93
C TRP A 439 -1.55 1.66 3.43
N LEU A 440 -2.74 1.15 3.80
CA LEU A 440 -3.12 0.80 5.17
C LEU A 440 -2.21 -0.29 5.75
N GLY A 441 -1.78 -1.28 4.96
CA GLY A 441 -0.75 -2.25 5.34
C GLY A 441 -1.05 -3.15 6.55
N SER A 442 -2.19 -2.97 7.22
CA SER A 442 -2.70 -3.80 8.31
C SER A 442 -4.21 -3.66 8.39
N SER A 443 -4.88 -4.75 8.78
CA SER A 443 -6.32 -4.81 9.02
C SER A 443 -6.73 -4.40 10.43
N THR A 444 -5.77 -4.08 11.30
CA THR A 444 -6.00 -3.81 12.73
C THR A 444 -5.68 -2.35 13.08
N LEU A 445 -5.80 -1.45 12.11
CA LEU A 445 -5.54 -0.03 12.34
C LEU A 445 -6.64 0.60 13.19
N LYS A 446 -6.25 1.64 13.92
CA LYS A 446 -7.13 2.48 14.72
C LYS A 446 -7.57 3.70 13.89
N LEU A 447 -8.66 4.36 14.28
CA LEU A 447 -9.25 5.46 13.51
C LEU A 447 -8.26 6.57 13.16
N ASP A 448 -7.53 7.10 14.14
CA ASP A 448 -6.46 8.09 13.95
C ASP A 448 -5.45 7.68 12.86
N THR A 449 -5.01 6.42 12.89
CA THR A 449 -4.02 5.89 11.97
C THR A 449 -4.60 5.64 10.57
N ILE A 450 -5.89 5.30 10.48
CA ILE A 450 -6.60 5.19 9.20
C ILE A 450 -6.65 6.57 8.57
N TRP A 451 -7.08 7.59 9.32
CA TRP A 451 -7.14 8.96 8.85
C TRP A 451 -5.78 9.43 8.33
N THR A 452 -4.69 9.28 9.11
CA THR A 452 -3.37 9.77 8.67
C THR A 452 -2.92 9.12 7.35
N ARG A 453 -3.24 7.83 7.16
CA ARG A 453 -2.86 7.12 5.94
C ARG A 453 -3.74 7.48 4.76
N VAL A 454 -5.06 7.54 4.96
CA VAL A 454 -6.01 7.94 3.92
C VAL A 454 -5.74 9.38 3.49
N HIS A 455 -5.51 10.29 4.43
CA HIS A 455 -5.12 11.68 4.17
C HIS A 455 -3.91 11.75 3.24
N ALA A 456 -2.80 11.08 3.59
CA ALA A 456 -1.60 11.06 2.75
C ALA A 456 -1.83 10.43 1.36
N LEU A 457 -2.72 9.43 1.26
CA LEU A 457 -3.10 8.84 -0.03
C LEU A 457 -3.86 9.86 -0.90
N MET A 458 -4.83 10.56 -0.31
CA MET A 458 -5.62 11.59 -1.00
C MET A 458 -4.73 12.74 -1.46
N GLU A 459 -3.81 13.23 -0.61
CA GLU A 459 -2.83 14.25 -1.00
C GLU A 459 -2.01 13.83 -2.23
N GLY A 460 -1.53 12.58 -2.26
CA GLY A 460 -0.83 12.04 -3.42
C GLY A 460 -1.67 12.03 -4.69
N GLN A 461 -2.93 11.59 -4.61
CA GLN A 461 -3.87 11.63 -5.74
C GLN A 461 -4.11 13.06 -6.24
N HIS A 462 -4.28 14.02 -5.32
CA HIS A 462 -4.53 15.42 -5.67
C HIS A 462 -3.34 16.03 -6.42
N VAL A 463 -2.11 15.76 -5.97
CA VAL A 463 -0.88 16.25 -6.63
C VAL A 463 -0.77 15.67 -8.04
N GLU A 464 -0.99 14.35 -8.22
CA GLU A 464 -0.95 13.71 -9.52
C GLU A 464 -1.98 14.29 -10.49
N ILE A 465 -3.23 14.45 -10.02
CA ILE A 465 -4.32 15.00 -10.84
C ILE A 465 -4.03 16.45 -11.22
N ARG A 466 -3.58 17.27 -10.28
CA ARG A 466 -3.21 18.67 -10.56
C ARG A 466 -2.11 18.76 -11.61
N ALA A 467 -1.06 17.93 -11.48
CA ALA A 467 0.03 17.90 -12.45
C ALA A 467 -0.45 17.53 -13.87
N LEU A 468 -1.32 16.53 -14.00
CA LEU A 468 -1.87 16.10 -15.29
C LEU A 468 -2.86 17.10 -15.89
N LEU A 469 -3.61 17.81 -15.06
CA LEU A 469 -4.49 18.90 -15.51
C LEU A 469 -3.66 20.06 -16.06
N GLU A 470 -2.59 20.46 -15.37
CA GLU A 470 -1.70 21.51 -15.88
C GLU A 470 -0.91 21.08 -17.12
N ASP A 471 -0.49 19.82 -17.17
CA ASP A 471 0.11 19.25 -18.38
C ASP A 471 -0.88 19.28 -19.56
N SER A 472 -2.18 19.02 -19.32
CA SER A 472 -3.22 19.14 -20.35
C SER A 472 -3.51 20.59 -20.77
N ARG A 473 -3.21 21.57 -19.92
CA ARG A 473 -3.32 23.01 -20.23
C ARG A 473 -2.10 23.52 -21.00
N SER A 474 -0.96 22.84 -20.89
CA SER A 474 0.24 23.20 -21.63
C SER A 474 0.01 23.09 -23.14
N ARG A 475 0.46 24.12 -23.86
CA ARG A 475 0.48 24.14 -25.33
C ARG A 475 1.78 23.56 -25.90
N GLU A 476 2.78 23.32 -25.04
CA GLU A 476 4.02 22.67 -25.41
C GLU A 476 3.78 21.16 -25.45
N VAL A 477 3.30 20.66 -26.58
CA VAL A 477 3.06 19.23 -26.73
C VAL A 477 4.37 18.54 -27.11
N ARG A 478 4.86 17.67 -26.22
CA ARG A 478 5.93 16.71 -26.55
C ARG A 478 5.41 15.59 -27.48
N GLU A 479 4.09 15.38 -27.48
CA GLU A 479 3.36 14.33 -28.18
C GLU A 479 2.72 14.89 -29.46
N ASN A 480 2.87 14.19 -30.60
CA ASN A 480 2.26 14.64 -31.85
C ASN A 480 0.82 14.10 -31.96
N PHE A 481 -0.16 14.84 -31.45
CA PHE A 481 -1.58 14.47 -31.57
C PHE A 481 -2.16 14.66 -32.98
N GLY A 482 -1.39 15.20 -33.93
CA GLY A 482 -1.86 15.47 -35.28
C GLY A 482 -2.62 16.79 -35.43
N HIS A 483 -2.63 17.29 -36.66
CA HIS A 483 -3.16 18.61 -37.03
C HIS A 483 -4.67 18.78 -36.74
N GLN A 484 -5.43 17.68 -36.81
CA GLN A 484 -6.87 17.63 -36.61
C GLN A 484 -7.32 17.99 -35.19
N PHE A 485 -6.48 17.71 -34.19
CA PHE A 485 -6.76 18.03 -32.77
C PHE A 485 -6.03 19.29 -32.30
N SER A 486 -5.32 20.00 -33.19
CA SER A 486 -4.55 21.20 -32.83
C SER A 486 -5.35 22.30 -32.12
N LEU A 487 -6.66 22.40 -32.38
CA LEU A 487 -7.54 23.37 -31.71
C LEU A 487 -7.92 22.98 -30.28
N LEU A 488 -7.76 21.70 -29.93
CA LEU A 488 -8.10 21.14 -28.62
C LEU A 488 -6.93 21.20 -27.64
N VAL A 489 -5.70 21.20 -28.16
CA VAL A 489 -4.47 21.25 -27.37
C VAL A 489 -4.47 22.47 -26.43
N GLY A 490 -4.21 22.22 -25.14
CA GLY A 490 -4.21 23.25 -24.10
C GLY A 490 -5.60 23.72 -23.66
N ARG A 491 -6.69 23.17 -24.22
CA ARG A 491 -8.08 23.52 -23.90
C ARG A 491 -8.96 22.33 -23.54
N VAL A 492 -8.50 21.13 -23.88
CA VAL A 492 -9.17 19.85 -23.61
C VAL A 492 -8.15 18.91 -23.00
N SER A 493 -8.61 18.02 -22.12
CA SER A 493 -7.76 17.00 -21.51
C SER A 493 -7.07 16.15 -22.57
N LYS A 494 -5.76 15.93 -22.40
CA LYS A 494 -5.00 15.02 -23.28
C LYS A 494 -5.61 13.63 -23.32
N HIS A 495 -6.16 13.15 -22.20
CA HIS A 495 -6.82 11.86 -22.15
C HIS A 495 -8.02 11.78 -23.11
N ALA A 496 -8.80 12.85 -23.25
CA ALA A 496 -9.91 12.88 -24.20
C ALA A 496 -9.43 12.83 -25.66
N ILE A 497 -8.30 13.49 -25.96
CA ILE A 497 -7.68 13.46 -27.29
C ILE A 497 -7.20 12.04 -27.60
N ILE A 498 -6.57 11.35 -26.63
CA ILE A 498 -6.15 9.95 -26.77
C ILE A 498 -7.36 9.05 -27.07
N LEU A 499 -8.46 9.19 -26.33
CA LEU A 499 -9.68 8.41 -26.59
C LEU A 499 -10.26 8.65 -28.00
N MET A 500 -10.20 9.90 -28.50
CA MET A 500 -10.61 10.19 -29.87
C MET A 500 -9.62 9.65 -30.91
N HIS A 501 -8.33 9.61 -30.60
CA HIS A 501 -7.33 8.98 -31.48
C HIS A 501 -7.60 7.47 -31.60
N GLU A 502 -7.86 6.79 -30.48
CA GLU A 502 -8.25 5.37 -30.47
C GLU A 502 -9.52 5.11 -31.31
N GLU A 503 -10.47 6.04 -31.31
CA GLU A 503 -11.63 5.98 -32.20
C GLU A 503 -11.26 6.16 -33.68
N VAL A 504 -10.30 7.01 -34.03
CA VAL A 504 -9.79 7.11 -35.40
C VAL A 504 -9.18 5.77 -35.82
N ASP A 505 -8.32 5.19 -35.00
CA ASP A 505 -7.66 3.90 -35.27
C ASP A 505 -8.67 2.77 -35.43
N ARG A 506 -9.70 2.74 -34.57
CA ARG A 506 -10.83 1.82 -34.68
C ARG A 506 -11.59 2.02 -35.99
N GLY A 507 -11.80 3.27 -36.39
CA GLY A 507 -12.49 3.60 -37.63
C GLY A 507 -11.76 3.12 -38.87
N LEU A 508 -10.45 3.36 -38.91
CA LEU A 508 -9.56 2.92 -39.99
C LEU A 508 -9.51 1.38 -40.08
N SER A 509 -9.48 0.70 -38.93
CA SER A 509 -9.50 -0.77 -38.86
C SER A 509 -10.81 -1.37 -39.40
N LEU A 510 -11.94 -0.68 -39.25
CA LEU A 510 -13.24 -1.13 -39.77
C LEU A 510 -13.43 -0.88 -41.27
N GLY A 511 -12.73 0.11 -41.83
CA GLY A 511 -12.76 0.44 -43.26
C GLY A 511 -14.19 0.63 -43.80
N ALA A 512 -14.54 -0.08 -44.87
CA ALA A 512 -15.86 0.01 -45.51
C ALA A 512 -17.02 -0.39 -44.58
N GLY A 513 -16.77 -1.20 -43.54
CA GLY A 513 -17.76 -1.61 -42.55
C GLY A 513 -18.08 -0.54 -41.49
N LEU A 514 -17.40 0.61 -41.52
CA LEU A 514 -17.56 1.64 -40.50
C LEU A 514 -19.00 2.14 -40.39
N LYS A 515 -19.65 2.49 -41.51
CA LYS A 515 -21.01 3.08 -41.49
C LYS A 515 -22.04 2.17 -40.82
N SER A 516 -21.88 0.84 -40.94
CA SER A 516 -22.77 -0.14 -40.32
C SER A 516 -22.36 -0.52 -38.89
N SER A 517 -21.07 -0.45 -38.55
CA SER A 517 -20.53 -1.05 -37.31
C SER A 517 -20.00 -0.04 -36.28
N CYS A 518 -20.03 1.26 -36.59
CA CYS A 518 -19.51 2.32 -35.74
C CYS A 518 -20.25 2.45 -34.40
N GLY A 519 -21.58 2.32 -34.42
CA GLY A 519 -22.46 2.38 -33.24
C GLY A 519 -22.51 3.73 -32.50
N CYS A 520 -21.64 4.68 -32.84
CA CYS A 520 -21.51 6.03 -32.26
C CYS A 520 -21.56 6.08 -30.71
N VAL A 521 -21.14 5.00 -30.04
CA VAL A 521 -21.31 4.80 -28.60
C VAL A 521 -20.56 5.84 -27.77
N ILE A 522 -19.36 6.25 -28.21
CA ILE A 522 -18.53 7.22 -27.48
C ILE A 522 -19.19 8.61 -27.36
N VAL A 523 -20.07 8.95 -28.32
CA VAL A 523 -20.85 10.20 -28.28
C VAL A 523 -21.79 10.22 -27.08
N LYS A 524 -22.49 9.12 -26.83
CA LYS A 524 -23.43 9.02 -25.69
C LYS A 524 -22.70 8.79 -24.37
N THR A 525 -21.70 7.92 -24.38
CA THR A 525 -21.03 7.47 -23.14
C THR A 525 -20.00 8.46 -22.60
N HIS A 526 -19.32 9.21 -23.47
CA HIS A 526 -18.26 10.16 -23.07
C HIS A 526 -18.56 11.59 -23.53
N GLY A 527 -19.49 11.80 -24.46
CA GLY A 527 -19.68 13.12 -25.06
C GLY A 527 -18.49 13.56 -25.91
N LEU A 528 -17.85 12.60 -26.59
CA LEU A 528 -16.75 12.79 -27.53
C LEU A 528 -17.19 12.38 -28.94
N LEU A 529 -16.44 12.79 -29.98
CA LEU A 529 -16.75 12.41 -31.34
C LEU A 529 -16.40 10.94 -31.59
N CYS A 530 -17.27 10.24 -32.33
CA CYS A 530 -17.01 8.85 -32.75
C CYS A 530 -16.16 8.79 -34.02
N SER A 531 -15.64 7.59 -34.31
CA SER A 531 -14.90 7.27 -35.54
C SER A 531 -15.56 7.81 -36.81
N CYS A 532 -16.89 7.66 -36.93
CA CYS A 532 -17.65 8.12 -38.09
C CYS A 532 -17.48 9.61 -38.34
N LYS A 533 -17.65 10.42 -37.28
CA LYS A 533 -17.58 11.87 -37.38
C LYS A 533 -16.16 12.37 -37.55
N LEU A 534 -15.21 11.72 -36.86
CA LEU A 534 -13.79 12.08 -36.92
C LEU A 534 -13.21 11.86 -38.32
N LEU A 535 -13.50 10.72 -38.95
CA LEU A 535 -13.04 10.43 -40.32
C LEU A 535 -13.75 11.31 -41.35
N GLU A 536 -15.04 11.62 -41.16
CA GLU A 536 -15.76 12.57 -42.01
C GLU A 536 -15.11 13.97 -41.98
N LEU A 537 -14.72 14.45 -40.79
CA LEU A 537 -13.99 15.71 -40.64
C LEU A 537 -12.61 15.65 -41.29
N TYR A 538 -11.93 14.51 -41.19
CA TYR A 538 -10.62 14.29 -41.79
C TYR A 538 -10.69 14.38 -43.32
N ASP A 539 -11.65 13.70 -43.94
CA ASP A 539 -11.85 13.71 -45.40
C ASP A 539 -12.17 15.11 -45.93
N MET A 540 -12.85 15.93 -45.12
CA MET A 540 -13.15 17.34 -45.45
C MET A 540 -12.00 18.31 -45.14
N GLY A 541 -10.89 17.84 -44.54
CA GLY A 541 -9.80 18.70 -44.08
C GLY A 541 -10.17 19.61 -42.90
N ASN A 542 -11.28 19.32 -42.22
CA ASN A 542 -11.77 20.08 -41.08
C ASN A 542 -11.08 19.65 -39.77
N ARG A 543 -11.06 20.55 -38.80
CA ARG A 543 -10.53 20.30 -37.45
C ARG A 543 -11.67 20.11 -36.47
N VAL A 544 -11.41 19.38 -35.38
CA VAL A 544 -12.41 19.18 -34.31
C VAL A 544 -12.57 20.48 -33.53
N HIS A 545 -13.81 20.92 -33.34
CA HIS A 545 -14.09 22.13 -32.60
C HIS A 545 -14.26 21.84 -31.11
N ILE A 546 -13.85 22.78 -30.26
CA ILE A 546 -14.00 22.66 -28.81
C ILE A 546 -15.47 22.53 -28.38
N GLY A 547 -16.39 23.11 -29.16
CA GLY A 547 -17.83 23.04 -28.93
C GLY A 547 -18.40 21.61 -28.96
N ASP A 548 -17.76 20.73 -29.74
CA ASP A 548 -18.21 19.35 -29.95
C ASP A 548 -17.80 18.40 -28.80
N ILE A 549 -16.99 18.91 -27.87
CA ILE A 549 -16.45 18.15 -26.73
C ILE A 549 -17.26 18.47 -25.49
N HIS A 550 -17.72 17.43 -24.79
CA HIS A 550 -18.46 17.58 -23.53
C HIS A 550 -17.66 18.37 -22.48
N VAL A 551 -18.35 19.22 -21.72
CA VAL A 551 -17.75 20.17 -20.78
C VAL A 551 -16.80 19.51 -19.77
N PHE A 552 -17.11 18.30 -19.31
CA PHE A 552 -16.24 17.49 -18.45
C PHE A 552 -14.78 17.47 -18.92
N TRP A 553 -14.53 17.23 -20.21
CA TRP A 553 -13.17 17.12 -20.77
C TRP A 553 -12.50 18.47 -21.01
N ARG A 554 -13.26 19.57 -20.99
CA ARG A 554 -12.79 20.94 -21.21
C ARG A 554 -12.48 21.67 -19.91
N THR A 555 -13.07 21.22 -18.80
CA THR A 555 -12.81 21.77 -17.48
C THR A 555 -11.48 21.24 -16.97
N LEU A 556 -10.42 22.04 -17.12
CA LEU A 556 -9.05 21.67 -16.72
C LEU A 556 -8.59 22.31 -15.41
N THR A 557 -9.48 23.00 -14.71
CA THR A 557 -9.22 23.68 -13.45
C THR A 557 -10.34 23.36 -12.46
N TYR A 558 -9.99 23.26 -11.19
CA TYR A 558 -10.92 23.23 -10.08
C TYR A 558 -10.51 24.33 -9.10
N GLU A 559 -11.47 24.93 -8.39
CA GLU A 559 -11.17 25.95 -7.40
C GLU A 559 -10.49 25.33 -6.17
N ASP A 560 -9.41 25.92 -5.69
CA ASP A 560 -8.70 25.48 -4.47
C ASP A 560 -9.44 25.93 -3.18
N SER A 561 -10.56 26.65 -3.31
CA SER A 561 -11.32 27.20 -2.19
C SER A 561 -12.82 27.07 -2.40
N VAL A 562 -13.52 26.52 -1.41
CA VAL A 562 -14.97 26.55 -1.33
C VAL A 562 -15.42 28.00 -1.15
N SER A 563 -15.94 28.65 -2.19
CA SER A 563 -16.65 29.92 -2.05
C SER A 563 -18.04 29.64 -1.46
N ILE A 564 -18.20 29.94 -0.17
CA ILE A 564 -19.51 30.02 0.50
C ILE A 564 -20.22 31.28 -0.06
N PRO A 565 -21.56 31.31 -0.19
CA PRO A 565 -22.28 32.51 -0.65
C PRO A 565 -21.87 33.78 0.15
N PRO A 566 -21.63 34.93 -0.51
CA PRO A 566 -21.07 36.12 0.16
C PRO A 566 -21.90 36.64 1.34
N SER A 567 -23.24 36.55 1.26
CA SER A 567 -24.11 37.12 2.31
C SER A 567 -23.99 36.43 3.67
N ASP A 568 -23.61 35.15 3.68
CA ASP A 568 -23.43 34.38 4.91
C ASP A 568 -22.01 34.53 5.46
N ILE A 569 -21.02 34.76 4.58
CA ILE A 569 -19.62 35.05 4.97
C ILE A 569 -19.52 36.41 5.66
N ASP A 570 -20.19 37.44 5.13
CA ASP A 570 -20.06 38.81 5.66
C ASP A 570 -20.59 38.91 7.09
N ARG A 571 -21.78 38.34 7.35
CA ARG A 571 -22.40 38.29 8.68
C ARG A 571 -21.57 37.46 9.67
N LEU A 572 -20.89 36.44 9.19
CA LEU A 572 -20.10 35.51 10.01
C LEU A 572 -18.69 36.06 10.29
N ASN A 573 -18.12 36.83 9.36
CA ASN A 573 -16.89 37.60 9.56
C ASN A 573 -17.10 38.75 10.55
N GLU A 574 -18.22 39.46 10.49
CA GLU A 574 -18.57 40.50 11.48
C GLU A 574 -18.58 39.93 12.91
N LEU A 575 -19.17 38.75 13.11
CA LEU A 575 -19.18 38.06 14.40
C LEU A 575 -17.78 37.57 14.82
N PHE A 576 -16.96 37.10 13.87
CA PHE A 576 -15.60 36.66 14.18
C PHE A 576 -14.66 37.81 14.53
N ASP A 577 -14.83 38.97 13.91
CA ASP A 577 -14.03 40.15 14.21
C ASP A 577 -14.37 40.72 15.59
N GLU A 578 -15.64 40.64 16.01
CA GLU A 578 -16.07 40.96 17.39
C GLU A 578 -15.44 40.02 18.43
N VAL A 579 -15.41 38.71 18.15
CA VAL A 579 -14.78 37.72 19.03
C VAL A 579 -13.26 37.88 19.09
N ARG A 580 -12.60 38.16 17.95
CA ARG A 580 -11.14 38.40 17.91
C ARG A 580 -10.71 39.67 18.66
N GLY A 581 -11.60 40.64 18.80
CA GLY A 581 -11.38 41.85 19.60
C GLY A 581 -11.54 41.65 21.12
N SER A 582 -12.01 40.48 21.56
CA SER A 582 -12.25 40.16 22.97
C SER A 582 -10.98 39.64 23.67
N ASP A 583 -11.03 39.46 25.00
CA ASP A 583 -9.90 38.91 25.76
C ASP A 583 -9.66 37.40 25.50
N LEU A 584 -8.45 36.93 25.77
CA LEU A 584 -8.02 35.55 25.49
C LEU A 584 -8.85 34.46 26.18
N ALA A 585 -9.45 34.73 27.34
CA ALA A 585 -10.29 33.76 28.02
C ALA A 585 -11.67 33.67 27.34
N THR A 586 -12.21 34.82 26.92
CA THR A 586 -13.45 34.89 26.15
C THR A 586 -13.30 34.27 24.76
N ILE A 587 -12.18 34.54 24.05
CA ILE A 587 -11.88 33.89 22.76
C ILE A 587 -11.85 32.36 22.93
N ARG A 588 -11.21 31.87 23.99
CA ARG A 588 -11.13 30.43 24.26
C ARG A 588 -12.48 29.82 24.62
N GLY A 589 -13.26 30.48 25.47
CA GLY A 589 -14.60 30.03 25.85
C GLY A 589 -15.60 30.06 24.70
N VAL A 590 -15.54 31.09 23.85
CA VAL A 590 -16.35 31.19 22.63
C VAL A 590 -15.90 30.16 21.60
N ALA A 591 -14.60 29.91 21.44
CA ALA A 591 -14.11 28.85 20.56
C ALA A 591 -14.57 27.46 21.02
N GLU A 592 -14.49 27.14 22.32
CA GLU A 592 -15.02 25.90 22.88
C GLU A 592 -16.55 25.81 22.73
N SER A 593 -17.29 26.90 22.96
CA SER A 593 -18.75 26.93 22.82
C SER A 593 -19.23 26.83 21.37
N ILE A 594 -18.57 27.52 20.44
CA ILE A 594 -18.85 27.41 19.00
C ILE A 594 -18.53 26.00 18.52
N TYR A 595 -17.40 25.41 18.95
CA TYR A 595 -17.06 24.05 18.59
C TYR A 595 -18.09 23.04 19.12
N SER A 596 -18.48 23.16 20.40
CA SER A 596 -19.53 22.34 21.04
C SER A 596 -20.90 22.50 20.37
N GLN A 597 -21.26 23.71 19.93
CA GLN A 597 -22.56 23.99 19.27
C GLN A 597 -22.59 23.64 17.78
N LEU A 598 -21.47 23.76 17.07
CA LEU A 598 -21.37 23.39 15.66
C LEU A 598 -21.19 21.88 15.47
N HIS A 599 -20.61 21.20 16.46
CA HIS A 599 -20.35 19.76 16.44
C HIS A 599 -20.72 19.09 17.78
N PRO A 600 -21.98 19.18 18.24
CA PRO A 600 -22.41 18.53 19.48
C PRO A 600 -22.26 17.01 19.41
N GLU A 601 -22.26 16.43 18.21
CA GLU A 601 -21.94 15.03 17.94
C GLU A 601 -20.46 14.64 18.12
N ASP A 602 -19.55 15.59 18.32
CA ASP A 602 -18.11 15.33 18.46
C ASP A 602 -17.59 15.46 19.91
N GLU A 603 -18.44 15.86 20.87
CA GLU A 603 -18.12 15.87 22.31
C GLU A 603 -18.38 14.50 22.95
N ASP A 604 -17.54 14.08 23.92
CA ASP A 604 -17.67 12.81 24.67
C ASP A 604 -17.75 11.50 23.85
N VAL A 605 -17.36 11.53 22.57
CA VAL A 605 -17.44 10.37 21.66
C VAL A 605 -16.71 9.15 22.23
N GLU A 606 -17.45 8.09 22.52
CA GLU A 606 -16.85 6.80 22.87
C GLU A 606 -16.36 6.04 21.63
N GLU A 607 -15.18 5.44 21.77
CA GLU A 607 -14.59 4.62 20.72
C GLU A 607 -15.47 3.38 20.48
N SER A 608 -15.78 3.08 19.20
CA SER A 608 -16.63 1.94 18.84
C SER A 608 -16.13 0.65 19.49
N ALA A 609 -17.05 -0.19 19.98
CA ALA A 609 -16.69 -1.45 20.61
C ALA A 609 -15.87 -2.34 19.66
N VAL A 610 -14.81 -2.98 20.19
CA VAL A 610 -14.03 -3.94 19.40
C VAL A 610 -14.89 -5.18 19.20
N ASN A 611 -15.25 -5.48 17.95
CA ASN A 611 -15.98 -6.68 17.63
C ASN A 611 -15.13 -7.93 17.93
N GLU A 612 -15.43 -8.62 19.04
CA GLU A 612 -14.68 -9.80 19.51
C GLU A 612 -14.89 -11.02 18.61
N ALA A 613 -15.97 -11.03 17.81
CA ALA A 613 -16.24 -12.06 16.82
C ALA A 613 -15.45 -11.80 15.52
N ARG A 614 -14.19 -12.26 15.47
CA ARG A 614 -13.32 -12.19 14.28
C ARG A 614 -13.73 -13.12 13.12
N LYS A 615 -15.02 -13.32 12.88
CA LYS A 615 -15.48 -13.94 11.64
C LYS A 615 -15.62 -12.82 10.62
N GLY A 616 -14.97 -12.97 9.46
CA GLY A 616 -15.28 -12.10 8.32
C GLY A 616 -16.78 -12.08 8.03
N ARG A 617 -17.23 -11.09 7.23
CA ARG A 617 -18.62 -10.81 6.81
C ARG A 617 -19.60 -11.97 7.14
N PRO A 618 -20.64 -11.76 7.97
CA PRO A 618 -21.53 -12.83 8.42
C PRO A 618 -21.98 -13.75 7.29
N LYS A 619 -21.77 -15.06 7.45
CA LYS A 619 -22.29 -16.09 6.53
C LYS A 619 -23.79 -16.29 6.78
N ARG A 620 -24.62 -15.32 6.42
CA ARG A 620 -26.01 -15.62 6.05
C ARG A 620 -26.03 -15.74 4.53
N SER A 621 -26.61 -16.84 4.03
CA SER A 621 -26.68 -17.26 2.62
C SER A 621 -26.37 -16.15 1.60
N ARG A 622 -25.09 -15.99 1.22
CA ARG A 622 -24.65 -15.02 0.21
C ARG A 622 -23.54 -15.62 -0.64
N ASN A 623 -23.53 -15.22 -1.92
CA ASN A 623 -22.41 -15.45 -2.83
C ASN A 623 -21.15 -14.72 -2.32
N LEU A 624 -20.04 -15.45 -2.29
CA LEU A 624 -18.74 -14.98 -1.79
C LEU A 624 -18.16 -13.89 -2.70
N SER A 625 -17.33 -13.02 -2.15
CA SER A 625 -16.58 -12.04 -2.96
C SER A 625 -15.53 -12.73 -3.85
N ALA A 626 -15.17 -12.12 -4.98
CA ALA A 626 -14.15 -12.65 -5.91
C ALA A 626 -12.80 -12.89 -5.21
N PHE A 627 -12.44 -12.08 -4.20
CA PHE A 627 -11.23 -12.28 -3.40
C PHE A 627 -11.28 -13.55 -2.53
N GLU A 628 -12.47 -13.94 -2.05
CA GLU A 628 -12.68 -15.20 -1.33
C GLU A 628 -12.68 -16.41 -2.27
N HIS A 629 -13.08 -16.22 -3.53
CA HIS A 629 -12.93 -17.22 -4.59
C HIS A 629 -11.47 -17.38 -5.05
N ALA A 630 -10.72 -16.28 -5.22
CA ALA A 630 -9.31 -16.29 -5.59
C ALA A 630 -8.42 -16.94 -4.51
N ARG A 631 -8.69 -16.66 -3.22
CA ARG A 631 -8.01 -17.32 -2.09
C ARG A 631 -8.25 -18.83 -2.01
N ARG A 632 -9.37 -19.32 -2.55
CA ARG A 632 -9.67 -20.76 -2.63
C ARG A 632 -9.00 -21.43 -3.82
N LYS A 633 -8.79 -20.72 -4.92
CA LYS A 633 -8.11 -21.24 -6.13
C LYS A 633 -6.59 -21.41 -5.93
N HIS A 634 -5.94 -20.62 -5.06
CA HIS A 634 -4.53 -20.78 -4.71
C HIS A 634 -4.27 -20.54 -3.21
N PRO A 635 -4.16 -21.59 -2.37
CA PRO A 635 -3.65 -21.40 -1.02
C PRO A 635 -2.20 -20.95 -1.10
N ALA A 636 -1.91 -19.72 -0.68
CA ALA A 636 -0.54 -19.29 -0.41
C ALA A 636 0.11 -20.31 0.54
N SER A 637 1.26 -20.83 0.16
CA SER A 637 2.08 -21.78 0.90
C SER A 637 2.02 -21.50 2.41
N ALA A 638 1.48 -22.47 3.14
CA ALA A 638 1.33 -22.43 4.59
C ALA A 638 2.69 -22.19 5.26
N SER A 639 2.91 -20.98 5.78
CA SER A 639 3.98 -20.72 6.73
C SER A 639 3.47 -21.06 8.13
N ARG A 640 3.87 -22.26 8.58
CA ARG A 640 4.00 -22.71 9.98
C ARG A 640 2.79 -22.50 10.89
N SER A 641 1.87 -23.45 10.82
CA SER A 641 1.10 -23.87 12.00
C SER A 641 2.08 -24.37 13.07
N ARG A 642 2.12 -23.63 14.18
CA ARG A 642 2.78 -23.98 15.42
C ARG A 642 2.06 -25.19 16.01
N ILE A 643 2.55 -26.40 15.73
CA ILE A 643 2.10 -27.62 16.41
C ILE A 643 2.87 -27.72 17.72
N THR A 644 2.10 -27.63 18.81
CA THR A 644 2.46 -28.03 20.16
C THR A 644 2.70 -29.53 20.18
N SER A 645 3.94 -29.95 20.44
CA SER A 645 4.30 -31.35 20.63
C SER A 645 3.86 -31.84 22.02
N SER A 646 2.81 -32.65 22.07
CA SER A 646 2.61 -33.65 23.13
C SER A 646 3.02 -35.02 22.58
N THR A 647 3.99 -35.61 23.27
CA THR A 647 4.53 -36.96 23.15
C THR A 647 3.52 -38.07 22.86
N LYS A 648 3.85 -38.97 21.94
CA LYS A 648 3.82 -40.43 22.17
C LYS A 648 4.63 -41.18 21.10
N ALA A 649 5.52 -42.03 21.60
CA ALA A 649 6.42 -42.88 20.84
C ALA A 649 5.67 -43.99 20.07
N LYS A 650 6.23 -44.41 18.92
CA LYS A 650 6.37 -45.81 18.50
C LYS A 650 7.23 -45.92 17.23
N THR A 651 8.43 -46.45 17.42
CA THR A 651 9.10 -47.50 16.64
C THR A 651 8.70 -47.68 15.17
N SER A 652 9.66 -47.56 14.23
CA SER A 652 10.38 -48.71 13.64
C SER A 652 10.91 -48.45 12.20
N THR A 653 12.18 -48.83 12.03
CA THR A 653 12.84 -49.46 10.86
C THR A 653 12.88 -48.81 9.46
N THR A 654 14.09 -48.32 9.13
CA THR A 654 14.96 -48.75 8.01
C THR A 654 14.33 -49.10 6.66
N SER A 655 14.79 -48.42 5.60
CA SER A 655 15.65 -49.05 4.58
C SER A 655 16.20 -48.02 3.59
N ALA A 656 17.50 -48.16 3.35
CA ALA A 656 18.26 -47.46 2.33
C ALA A 656 17.95 -48.03 0.93
N ARG A 657 18.14 -47.22 -0.11
CA ARG A 657 18.74 -47.67 -1.38
C ARG A 657 19.38 -46.48 -2.11
N ASN A 658 20.70 -46.60 -2.26
CA ASN A 658 21.55 -45.87 -3.20
C ASN A 658 21.24 -46.28 -4.64
N ASP A 659 21.53 -45.39 -5.59
CA ASP A 659 22.51 -45.56 -6.69
C ASP A 659 22.28 -44.42 -7.70
N SER A 660 23.21 -43.49 -7.95
CA SER A 660 24.59 -43.55 -8.45
C SER A 660 24.71 -43.81 -9.96
N ASN A 661 25.01 -42.72 -10.71
CA ASN A 661 25.89 -42.60 -11.90
C ASN A 661 25.60 -41.25 -12.59
N SER A 662 26.48 -40.24 -12.67
CA SER A 662 27.93 -40.11 -12.97
C SER A 662 28.27 -40.07 -14.48
N SER A 663 28.73 -38.88 -14.91
CA SER A 663 29.61 -38.50 -16.05
C SER A 663 29.36 -36.98 -16.25
N GLY A 664 30.22 -36.03 -15.87
CA GLY A 664 31.67 -35.89 -16.10
C GLY A 664 31.85 -35.26 -17.50
N ASP A 665 32.53 -34.15 -17.77
CA ASP A 665 33.32 -33.15 -17.05
C ASP A 665 33.55 -32.00 -18.07
N ALA A 666 33.77 -30.76 -17.60
CA ALA A 666 34.74 -29.82 -18.19
C ALA A 666 34.65 -28.45 -17.49
N SER A 667 35.60 -28.19 -16.62
CA SER A 667 35.96 -26.87 -16.12
C SER A 667 36.94 -26.19 -17.09
N GLY A 668 36.73 -24.90 -17.34
CA GLY A 668 37.63 -24.04 -18.09
C GLY A 668 37.35 -22.57 -17.77
N GLY A 669 38.30 -21.90 -17.12
CA GLY A 669 38.17 -20.50 -16.69
C GLY A 669 38.61 -19.48 -17.73
N SER A 670 37.89 -18.34 -17.72
CA SER A 670 38.30 -16.94 -17.94
C SER A 670 39.03 -16.50 -19.22
N GLY A 671 38.30 -15.71 -20.02
CA GLY A 671 38.78 -14.63 -20.90
C GLY A 671 37.57 -13.89 -21.53
N PRO A 672 37.59 -12.55 -21.72
CA PRO A 672 36.55 -11.88 -22.49
C PRO A 672 36.65 -12.33 -23.95
N LEU A 673 35.54 -12.81 -24.52
CA LEU A 673 35.45 -13.20 -25.93
C LEU A 673 35.77 -11.97 -26.80
N GLU A 674 36.85 -12.01 -27.58
CA GLU A 674 37.15 -10.98 -28.59
C GLU A 674 36.11 -11.08 -29.72
N ILE A 675 35.22 -10.08 -29.79
CA ILE A 675 34.20 -9.95 -30.83
C ILE A 675 34.81 -9.20 -32.01
N ASN A 676 34.80 -9.80 -33.21
CA ASN A 676 35.35 -9.21 -34.43
C ASN A 676 34.39 -8.18 -35.03
N TYR A 677 34.61 -6.90 -34.75
CA TYR A 677 33.85 -5.79 -35.36
C TYR A 677 34.46 -5.38 -36.71
N MET A 678 33.61 -4.99 -37.67
CA MET A 678 34.08 -4.45 -38.94
C MET A 678 34.55 -3.00 -38.78
N SER A 679 35.68 -2.65 -39.39
CA SER A 679 36.14 -1.26 -39.49
C SER A 679 35.13 -0.40 -40.25
N ILE A 680 34.89 0.84 -39.82
CA ILE A 680 33.90 1.74 -40.42
C ILE A 680 34.41 2.23 -41.79
N PRO A 681 33.76 1.89 -42.92
CA PRO A 681 34.13 2.40 -44.24
C PRO A 681 33.61 3.84 -44.42
N SER A 682 34.38 4.68 -45.12
CA SER A 682 33.93 6.00 -45.57
C SER A 682 33.54 5.94 -47.05
N PRO A 683 32.32 6.33 -47.45
CA PRO A 683 31.25 6.88 -46.62
C PRO A 683 30.41 5.80 -45.89
N PHE A 684 30.09 6.05 -44.61
CA PHE A 684 29.32 5.15 -43.75
C PHE A 684 27.81 5.34 -43.94
N ARG A 685 27.13 4.30 -44.44
CA ARG A 685 25.71 4.32 -44.87
C ARG A 685 24.74 4.87 -43.82
N TYR A 686 25.01 4.68 -42.53
CA TYR A 686 24.12 5.10 -41.42
C TYR A 686 24.66 6.31 -40.63
N GLY A 687 25.71 6.98 -41.10
CA GLY A 687 26.37 8.05 -40.33
C GLY A 687 25.46 9.23 -39.97
N HIS A 688 24.43 9.48 -40.79
CA HIS A 688 23.44 10.54 -40.57
C HIS A 688 22.47 10.27 -39.40
N LEU A 689 22.35 9.02 -38.94
CA LEU A 689 21.51 8.63 -37.80
C LEU A 689 22.26 8.66 -36.47
N ILE A 690 23.58 8.87 -36.51
CA ILE A 690 24.44 8.85 -35.33
C ILE A 690 24.69 10.30 -34.89
N PRO A 691 24.37 10.66 -33.63
CA PRO A 691 24.70 11.99 -33.12
C PRO A 691 26.20 12.27 -33.26
N THR A 692 26.55 13.44 -33.78
CA THR A 692 27.95 13.84 -34.05
C THR A 692 28.85 13.72 -32.82
N ALA A 693 28.31 13.93 -31.61
CA ALA A 693 29.04 13.78 -30.35
C ALA A 693 29.52 12.34 -30.04
N VAL A 694 28.94 11.32 -30.67
CA VAL A 694 29.26 9.90 -30.43
C VAL A 694 30.06 9.28 -31.58
N ALA A 695 30.05 9.93 -32.76
CA ALA A 695 30.67 9.41 -33.99
C ALA A 695 32.18 9.14 -33.84
N ASP A 696 32.91 10.00 -33.13
CA ASP A 696 34.36 9.89 -32.93
C ASP A 696 34.78 8.73 -32.00
N TYR A 697 33.82 8.16 -31.26
CA TYR A 697 34.05 7.08 -30.30
C TYR A 697 33.70 5.69 -30.87
N LEU A 698 33.17 5.61 -32.09
CA LEU A 698 32.81 4.34 -32.73
C LEU A 698 34.04 3.69 -33.38
N ARG A 699 34.41 2.51 -32.88
CA ARG A 699 35.58 1.75 -33.37
C ARG A 699 35.25 0.72 -34.44
N GLY A 700 33.97 0.37 -34.60
CA GLY A 700 33.51 -0.61 -35.56
C GLY A 700 32.00 -0.80 -35.49
N TYR A 701 31.45 -1.52 -36.44
CA TYR A 701 30.04 -1.89 -36.46
C TYR A 701 29.89 -3.34 -36.91
N TYR A 702 28.71 -3.89 -36.64
CA TYR A 702 28.38 -5.26 -36.95
C TYR A 702 26.99 -5.29 -37.59
N ASP A 703 26.92 -5.79 -38.82
CA ASP A 703 25.71 -5.78 -39.65
C ASP A 703 25.15 -7.22 -39.77
N PRO A 704 24.17 -7.59 -38.93
CA PRO A 704 23.62 -8.94 -38.93
C PRO A 704 22.76 -9.18 -40.17
N LYS A 705 22.60 -10.46 -40.55
CA LYS A 705 21.76 -10.81 -41.71
C LYS A 705 20.32 -10.26 -41.54
N PRO A 706 19.75 -9.57 -42.56
CA PRO A 706 18.45 -8.92 -42.46
C PRO A 706 17.31 -9.90 -42.80
N ASP A 707 17.12 -10.92 -41.96
CA ASP A 707 16.13 -12.00 -42.17
C ASP A 707 15.02 -12.03 -41.10
N GLY A 708 14.76 -10.88 -40.46
CA GLY A 708 13.75 -10.77 -39.39
C GLY A 708 14.22 -11.30 -38.03
N HIS A 709 15.40 -11.92 -37.93
CA HIS A 709 15.96 -12.43 -36.67
C HIS A 709 17.22 -11.66 -36.19
N CYS A 710 17.44 -10.47 -36.74
CA CYS A 710 18.66 -9.67 -36.51
C CYS A 710 18.99 -9.47 -35.01
N GLY A 711 18.01 -9.23 -34.14
CA GLY A 711 18.24 -9.07 -32.70
C GLY A 711 18.80 -10.32 -32.01
N PHE A 712 18.26 -11.51 -32.34
CA PHE A 712 18.77 -12.78 -31.80
C PHE A 712 20.13 -13.15 -32.37
N ARG A 713 20.41 -12.76 -33.61
CA ARG A 713 21.73 -12.94 -34.24
C ARG A 713 22.79 -12.07 -33.59
N VAL A 714 22.45 -10.82 -33.27
CA VAL A 714 23.33 -9.90 -32.52
C VAL A 714 23.66 -10.47 -31.14
N LEU A 715 22.66 -10.97 -30.41
CA LEU A 715 22.88 -11.60 -29.09
C LEU A 715 23.69 -12.90 -29.19
N SER A 716 23.39 -13.74 -30.18
CA SER A 716 24.14 -14.97 -30.45
C SER A 716 25.60 -14.69 -30.81
N HIS A 717 25.85 -13.64 -31.60
CA HIS A 717 27.20 -13.21 -31.95
C HIS A 717 27.92 -12.61 -30.73
N ALA A 718 27.27 -11.79 -29.92
CA ALA A 718 27.87 -11.20 -28.72
C ALA A 718 28.22 -12.24 -27.63
N LEU A 719 27.37 -13.24 -27.43
CA LEU A 719 27.54 -14.24 -26.36
C LEU A 719 28.32 -15.48 -26.79
N ARG A 720 28.29 -15.84 -28.09
CA ARG A 720 28.86 -17.09 -28.60
C ARG A 720 29.75 -16.91 -29.84
N GLY A 721 29.94 -15.68 -30.33
CA GLY A 721 30.79 -15.38 -31.48
C GLY A 721 30.23 -15.82 -32.84
N ILE A 722 29.05 -16.45 -32.90
CA ILE A 722 28.50 -17.08 -34.11
C ILE A 722 27.02 -16.72 -34.29
N GLU A 723 26.66 -16.15 -35.45
CA GLU A 723 25.27 -15.81 -35.80
C GLU A 723 24.34 -17.01 -35.92
N ALA A 724 24.85 -18.11 -36.47
CA ALA A 724 24.06 -19.28 -36.81
C ALA A 724 23.42 -19.97 -35.59
N ALA A 725 23.90 -19.69 -34.38
CA ALA A 725 23.37 -20.25 -33.14
C ALA A 725 22.14 -19.50 -32.57
N TYR A 726 21.59 -18.51 -33.30
CA TYR A 726 20.43 -17.73 -32.87
C TYR A 726 19.19 -18.58 -32.56
N THR A 727 19.01 -19.72 -33.24
CA THR A 727 17.89 -20.66 -33.00
C THR A 727 17.99 -21.33 -31.63
N SER A 728 19.20 -21.67 -31.18
CA SER A 728 19.45 -22.24 -29.85
C SER A 728 19.20 -21.21 -28.75
N MET A 729 19.58 -19.95 -28.99
CA MET A 729 19.28 -18.82 -28.08
C MET A 729 17.78 -18.54 -27.96
N SER A 730 17.08 -18.51 -29.09
CA SER A 730 15.62 -18.37 -29.11
C SER A 730 14.93 -19.53 -28.39
N GLY A 731 15.38 -20.77 -28.61
CA GLY A 731 14.84 -21.95 -27.93
C GLY A 731 15.10 -21.96 -26.42
N ALA A 732 16.26 -21.52 -25.96
CA ALA A 732 16.59 -21.44 -24.54
C ALA A 732 15.72 -20.40 -23.81
N LEU A 733 15.56 -19.21 -24.41
CA LEU A 733 14.69 -18.15 -23.89
C LEU A 733 13.21 -18.60 -23.85
N LEU A 734 12.75 -19.29 -24.89
CA LEU A 734 11.38 -19.81 -24.95
C LEU A 734 11.14 -20.88 -23.88
N ASN A 735 12.13 -21.72 -23.59
CA ASN A 735 12.05 -22.73 -22.54
C ASN A 735 12.05 -22.10 -21.13
N GLU A 736 12.81 -21.03 -20.91
CA GLU A 736 12.80 -20.28 -19.65
C GLU A 736 11.48 -19.53 -19.43
N LEU A 737 10.92 -18.94 -20.49
CA LEU A 737 9.61 -18.29 -20.45
C LEU A 737 8.47 -19.27 -20.16
N ASN A 738 8.58 -20.51 -20.65
CA ASN A 738 7.65 -21.60 -20.36
C ASN A 738 7.75 -22.17 -18.93
N ASP A 739 8.63 -21.63 -18.09
CA ASP A 739 8.67 -21.97 -16.67
C ASP A 739 7.35 -21.54 -15.97
N PRO A 740 6.67 -22.43 -15.22
CA PRO A 740 5.41 -22.14 -14.54
C PRO A 740 5.44 -20.92 -13.61
N ARG A 741 6.63 -20.50 -13.16
CA ARG A 741 6.82 -19.32 -12.31
C ARG A 741 6.44 -18.02 -13.02
N TYR A 742 6.68 -17.88 -14.32
CA TYR A 742 6.31 -16.66 -15.07
C TYR A 742 4.81 -16.60 -15.35
N ARG A 743 4.16 -17.76 -15.56
CA ARG A 743 2.69 -17.87 -15.71
C ARG A 743 1.93 -17.48 -14.44
N PHE A 744 2.56 -17.64 -13.26
CA PHE A 744 2.02 -17.21 -11.97
C PHE A 744 2.14 -15.69 -11.75
N ILE A 745 3.14 -15.04 -12.35
CA ILE A 745 3.38 -13.60 -12.20
C ILE A 745 2.45 -12.79 -13.11
N TYR A 746 2.23 -13.24 -14.35
CA TYR A 746 1.50 -12.48 -15.37
C TYR A 746 0.09 -13.01 -15.71
N GLY A 747 -0.33 -14.18 -15.22
CA GLY A 747 -1.67 -14.72 -15.52
C GLY A 747 -1.83 -15.28 -16.94
N ILE A 748 -2.87 -16.11 -17.17
CA ILE A 748 -2.95 -17.01 -18.35
C ILE A 748 -3.35 -16.30 -19.65
N GLU A 749 -4.21 -15.27 -19.60
CA GLU A 749 -4.67 -14.54 -20.78
C GLU A 749 -3.67 -13.46 -21.24
N GLU A 750 -2.97 -12.81 -20.30
CA GLU A 750 -1.92 -11.82 -20.58
C GLU A 750 -0.60 -12.47 -21.00
N TYR A 751 -0.35 -13.74 -20.65
CA TYR A 751 0.87 -14.47 -21.02
C TYR A 751 1.03 -14.63 -22.54
N GLN A 752 -0.04 -14.81 -23.31
CA GLN A 752 0.06 -14.93 -24.78
C GLN A 752 0.22 -13.58 -25.49
N ALA A 753 -0.39 -12.51 -24.96
CA ALA A 753 -0.23 -11.14 -25.48
C ALA A 753 1.16 -10.57 -25.14
N HIS A 754 1.61 -10.74 -23.90
CA HIS A 754 2.95 -10.33 -23.48
C HIS A 754 4.06 -11.19 -24.06
N LEU A 755 3.83 -12.42 -24.52
CA LEU A 755 4.85 -13.17 -25.28
C LEU A 755 5.12 -12.54 -26.64
N LEU A 756 4.08 -12.04 -27.33
CA LEU A 756 4.23 -11.29 -28.59
C LEU A 756 4.86 -9.91 -28.33
N GLU A 757 4.38 -9.23 -27.29
CA GLU A 757 4.88 -7.91 -26.86
C GLU A 757 6.33 -8.00 -26.34
N TRP A 758 6.73 -9.08 -25.67
CA TRP A 758 8.11 -9.27 -25.20
C TRP A 758 9.07 -9.66 -26.32
N VAL A 759 8.62 -10.42 -27.34
CA VAL A 759 9.44 -10.67 -28.52
C VAL A 759 9.67 -9.37 -29.31
N LEU A 760 8.67 -8.49 -29.36
CA LEU A 760 8.78 -7.13 -29.90
C LEU A 760 9.57 -6.17 -29.00
N CYS A 761 9.44 -6.30 -27.68
CA CYS A 761 10.14 -5.49 -26.69
C CYS A 761 11.61 -5.92 -26.54
N LEU A 762 11.98 -7.18 -26.78
CA LEU A 762 13.38 -7.62 -26.87
C LEU A 762 14.09 -7.04 -28.10
N THR A 763 13.37 -6.80 -29.20
CA THR A 763 13.89 -6.01 -30.33
C THR A 763 14.02 -4.52 -29.98
N GLU A 764 13.18 -3.96 -29.10
CA GLU A 764 13.29 -2.57 -28.61
C GLU A 764 14.28 -2.39 -27.44
N LEU A 765 14.52 -3.42 -26.62
CA LEU A 765 15.42 -3.38 -25.45
C LEU A 765 16.88 -3.20 -25.87
N VAL A 766 17.23 -3.68 -27.06
CA VAL A 766 18.52 -3.41 -27.71
C VAL A 766 18.63 -1.92 -28.07
N GLY A 767 17.52 -1.25 -28.36
CA GLY A 767 17.47 0.21 -28.55
C GLY A 767 17.52 1.01 -27.24
N THR A 768 16.94 0.51 -26.15
CA THR A 768 16.89 1.22 -24.85
C THR A 768 18.17 1.10 -24.02
N LEU A 769 19.02 0.11 -24.28
CA LEU A 769 20.38 0.01 -23.71
C LEU A 769 21.28 1.21 -24.12
N ILE A 770 20.92 1.94 -25.18
CA ILE A 770 21.56 3.22 -25.57
C ILE A 770 21.02 4.40 -24.74
N GLY A 771 19.80 4.31 -24.20
CA GLY A 771 19.20 5.35 -23.35
C GLY A 771 19.82 5.42 -21.95
N TRP A 772 20.16 4.28 -21.35
CA TRP A 772 20.74 4.21 -20.01
C TRP A 772 22.19 4.67 -19.91
N THR A 773 22.95 4.65 -21.02
CA THR A 773 24.30 5.27 -21.06
C THR A 773 24.25 6.80 -21.10
N ARG A 774 23.07 7.39 -21.32
CA ARG A 774 22.87 8.85 -21.37
C ARG A 774 22.73 9.48 -19.97
N GLU A 775 22.25 8.75 -18.97
CA GLU A 775 22.15 9.27 -17.58
C GLU A 775 23.42 9.06 -16.76
N ILE A 776 24.22 8.02 -17.03
CA ILE A 776 25.46 7.77 -16.29
C ILE A 776 26.60 8.74 -16.70
N ALA A 777 26.50 9.38 -17.87
CA ALA A 777 27.53 10.32 -18.35
C ALA A 777 27.36 11.77 -17.84
N LEU A 778 26.24 12.12 -17.20
CA LEU A 778 25.95 13.51 -16.80
C LEU A 778 26.15 13.82 -15.30
N ASP A 779 26.38 12.82 -14.44
CA ASP A 779 26.58 13.06 -12.99
C ASP A 779 27.68 12.16 -12.37
N SER A 780 28.96 12.39 -12.71
CA SER A 780 30.11 12.23 -11.79
C SER A 780 31.47 12.49 -12.46
N PRO A 781 32.33 13.35 -11.92
CA PRO A 781 33.74 13.41 -12.26
C PRO A 781 34.50 12.49 -11.31
N LEU A 782 34.72 11.22 -11.66
CA LEU A 782 35.75 10.33 -11.08
C LEU A 782 35.53 8.90 -11.62
N TYR A 783 36.17 8.54 -12.73
CA TYR A 783 36.65 7.17 -13.02
C TYR A 783 37.66 7.25 -14.17
N THR A 784 38.91 7.50 -13.81
CA THR A 784 40.08 7.17 -14.63
C THR A 784 40.34 5.67 -14.54
N THR A 785 40.65 5.05 -15.69
CA THR A 785 41.02 3.64 -15.95
C THR A 785 39.84 2.69 -16.29
N GLY A 786 39.89 2.11 -17.51
CA GLY A 786 38.77 1.47 -18.24
C GLY A 786 38.30 0.08 -17.74
N PRO A 787 37.43 -0.65 -18.49
CA PRO A 787 37.60 -0.94 -19.92
C PRO A 787 36.40 -0.65 -20.86
N SER A 788 36.73 -0.40 -22.13
CA SER A 788 35.96 -0.55 -23.40
C SER A 788 34.43 -0.68 -23.37
N LEU A 789 33.73 0.34 -23.88
CA LEU A 789 32.33 0.29 -24.30
C LEU A 789 32.23 0.06 -25.83
N SER A 790 31.65 -1.06 -26.24
CA SER A 790 31.32 -1.38 -27.65
C SER A 790 29.82 -1.17 -27.87
N PHE A 791 29.43 -0.34 -28.84
CA PHE A 791 28.01 -0.06 -29.14
C PHE A 791 27.48 -0.96 -30.27
N LEU A 792 26.23 -1.43 -30.12
CA LEU A 792 25.46 -2.16 -31.12
C LEU A 792 24.27 -1.28 -31.55
N LEU A 793 24.14 -0.98 -32.84
CA LEU A 793 23.04 -0.20 -33.41
C LEU A 793 22.06 -1.12 -34.16
N PRO A 794 20.73 -1.03 -33.94
CA PRO A 794 19.75 -1.77 -34.74
C PRO A 794 19.49 -1.10 -36.10
N CYS A 795 19.31 -1.94 -37.13
CA CYS A 795 18.94 -1.57 -38.49
C CYS A 795 17.44 -1.26 -38.59
N SER A 796 17.08 -0.30 -39.44
CA SER A 796 15.72 0.20 -39.67
C SER A 796 14.73 -0.91 -40.02
N THR A 797 13.62 -0.93 -39.28
CA THR A 797 12.42 -1.75 -39.52
C THR A 797 11.92 -1.59 -40.95
N THR A 798 12.12 -2.63 -41.77
CA THR A 798 11.25 -2.87 -42.94
C THR A 798 10.46 -4.12 -42.64
N THR A 799 9.18 -3.89 -42.37
CA THR A 799 8.13 -4.87 -42.19
C THR A 799 8.05 -5.81 -43.39
N VAL A 800 8.16 -7.12 -43.17
CA VAL A 800 7.46 -8.11 -43.99
C VAL A 800 6.87 -9.14 -43.04
N VAL A 801 5.55 -9.09 -42.92
CA VAL A 801 4.70 -10.06 -42.24
C VAL A 801 4.78 -11.40 -42.99
N GLY A 802 4.96 -12.48 -42.24
CA GLY A 802 4.81 -13.87 -42.68
C GLY A 802 4.35 -14.73 -41.52
#